data_AF-A0A1C5PRZ8-F1
#
_entry.id   AF-A0A1C5PRZ8-F1
#
_cell.length_a   1.000
_cell.length_b   1.000
_cell.length_c   1.000
_cell.angle_alpha   90.00
_cell.angle_beta   90.00
_cell.angle_gamma   90.00
#
_symmetry.space_group_name_H-M   'P 1'
#
loop_
_entity.id
_entity.type
_entity.pdbx_description
1 polymer ?
#
loop_
_entity_poly.entity_id
_entity_poly.type
_entity_poly.pdbx_seq_one_letter_code
_entity_poly.pdbx_strand_id
1 'polypeptide(L)'
;MKKNWKLATLALATTGLLFTTACTEDTIGDGGNGNIADNLLNADITEDVTLKAGITYTLDGGIHVKNGATLKIEPGVKIEAIHDNKVDYILIEQGAKIDAQGTATQPIVMTSQKKEAGAWGGLHICGYAPTNVGTGTSEIGDATYGGDKADDNSGVLRYVRMEYTGYAFSEDKESNGITFYGVGSGTTVDYVQAFMGSDDGFEFFGGSVNIRHAVVTDCSDDSFDWTEGWNGKGQYLVAYQGSKDEIGYDCDCLMECDNHSTNFAATPVSFPTLANVTLVGNGGTAQGVRLRAGTKVGLYNTIITGKGKCLTVETEPTESALKNGESKLNYVTIGSGFTSKENIYTQSDFLAAENNNEVKDLTPILRSFYVGTAEGGRNMSTVDSFFDAAEYRGAVPADNDWTAGWTLSSGSEAQEIEELKGTVTSDVTLAAGKTYYLTGDYTVKSPATLTIEEGVTIIAKHDNTVDYILVEQGAKINAAGTAENPIVMTSEKKEAGAWGGLHICGKAPVNVQGGKGTSEIGDAAYGGDDAADNSGKLSYIRLEYTGYAFSEDKEANGVTFYGVGSGTSVDHLQAYRGSDDGFEFFGGTVCVKYMVATSCSDDSFDWTEGWCGKGQFMVAYQENEETLGYDCDCLMECDSNDKDNSLTPVSHPVLSNLTLVGNGNDGRGVRLRAGTEVELYNAIITGKEQPLTVETVNTENALKNGISRLNYVEISGILSSKQNIYTNDLFQAAEGNRTNATFALEDKFIGTADGGKDMSSDSFFTATDYKGAVTADDNWTAGWTL
;
A
#
# COMPACT_ATOMS: atom_id res chain seq x y z
N MET A 1 -23.19 66.03 25.73
CA MET A 1 -21.98 65.33 25.25
C MET A 1 -22.37 64.48 24.05
N LYS A 2 -21.52 64.50 23.02
CA LYS A 2 -21.82 64.49 21.56
C LYS A 2 -22.61 63.24 21.10
N LYS A 3 -23.81 63.37 20.49
CA LYS A 3 -24.16 63.69 19.06
C LYS A 3 -23.75 62.54 18.10
N ASN A 4 -24.58 61.88 17.29
CA ASN A 4 -25.56 62.33 16.25
C ASN A 4 -26.42 61.11 15.78
N TRP A 5 -27.73 61.19 15.49
CA TRP A 5 -28.41 61.47 14.19
C TRP A 5 -28.03 60.54 13.01
N LYS A 6 -28.85 60.16 12.03
CA LYS A 6 -30.30 60.09 11.68
C LYS A 6 -30.31 59.62 10.19
N LEU A 7 -31.32 58.83 9.75
CA LEU A 7 -31.76 58.62 8.34
C LEU A 7 -30.75 57.93 7.37
N ALA A 8 -31.08 57.25 6.26
CA ALA A 8 -32.30 57.15 5.44
C ALA A 8 -32.38 55.80 4.67
N THR A 9 -33.61 55.51 4.28
CA THR A 9 -34.21 54.51 3.38
C THR A 9 -33.75 54.48 1.90
N LEU A 10 -34.13 53.37 1.23
CA LEU A 10 -34.39 53.12 -0.21
C LEU A 10 -33.15 52.68 -1.06
N ALA A 11 -33.18 51.62 -1.88
CA ALA A 11 -34.30 51.07 -2.67
C ALA A 11 -34.19 49.56 -2.96
N LEU A 12 -35.37 48.94 -3.09
CA LEU A 12 -35.67 47.60 -3.59
C LEU A 12 -35.40 47.45 -5.11
N ALA A 13 -34.89 46.27 -5.50
CA ALA A 13 -35.43 45.38 -6.55
C ALA A 13 -34.64 44.04 -6.52
N THR A 14 -35.11 42.99 -5.84
CA THR A 14 -35.76 41.77 -6.41
C THR A 14 -34.98 41.17 -7.59
N THR A 15 -34.43 39.95 -7.56
CA THR A 15 -35.04 38.64 -7.22
C THR A 15 -33.98 37.54 -7.02
N GLY A 16 -34.22 36.61 -6.08
CA GLY A 16 -33.53 35.30 -6.01
C GLY A 16 -33.93 34.57 -4.73
N LEU A 17 -34.73 33.51 -4.84
CA LEU A 17 -35.32 32.78 -3.71
C LEU A 17 -34.25 32.20 -2.76
N LEU A 18 -34.39 32.52 -1.47
CA LEU A 18 -33.75 31.82 -0.35
C LEU A 18 -34.88 31.36 0.58
N PHE A 19 -34.99 30.04 0.77
CA PHE A 19 -35.79 29.48 1.87
C PHE A 19 -34.93 29.48 3.12
N THR A 20 -35.33 30.27 4.13
CA THR A 20 -34.87 30.15 5.50
C THR A 20 -36.02 29.63 6.37
N THR A 21 -35.72 28.68 7.24
CA THR A 21 -36.47 28.39 8.48
C THR A 21 -35.42 28.03 9.52
N ALA A 22 -34.96 28.99 10.33
CA ALA A 22 -35.56 29.44 11.59
C ALA A 22 -35.21 28.52 12.77
N CYS A 23 -34.21 28.97 13.55
CA CYS A 23 -33.92 28.44 14.88
C CYS A 23 -35.02 28.85 15.86
N THR A 24 -35.49 27.89 16.66
CA THR A 24 -36.08 28.14 17.97
C THR A 24 -35.27 27.33 18.97
N GLU A 25 -34.63 28.01 19.90
CA GLU A 25 -34.09 27.41 21.11
C GLU A 25 -35.26 26.83 21.92
N ASP A 26 -35.23 25.51 22.13
CA ASP A 26 -35.91 24.86 23.24
C ASP A 26 -34.89 23.99 23.97
N THR A 27 -34.86 24.18 25.28
CA THR A 27 -34.00 23.52 26.27
C THR A 27 -34.03 22.00 26.16
N ILE A 28 -32.88 21.38 25.90
CA ILE A 28 -32.68 19.93 26.12
C ILE A 28 -32.07 19.75 27.51
N GLY A 29 -32.88 19.17 28.40
CA GLY A 29 -32.39 18.49 29.59
C GLY A 29 -32.04 17.04 29.26
N ASP A 30 -30.85 16.65 29.71
CA ASP A 30 -30.41 15.34 30.22
C ASP A 30 -30.82 14.05 29.46
N GLY A 31 -29.80 13.41 28.86
CA GLY A 31 -29.85 12.12 28.18
C GLY A 31 -28.63 11.95 27.28
N GLY A 32 -27.53 11.44 27.84
CA GLY A 32 -26.22 11.32 27.19
C GLY A 32 -26.26 10.53 25.89
N ASN A 33 -25.97 11.21 24.79
CA ASN A 33 -25.53 10.60 23.54
C ASN A 33 -24.00 10.65 23.54
N GLY A 34 -23.31 9.57 23.13
CA GLY A 34 -21.85 9.53 23.08
C GLY A 34 -21.30 10.79 22.40
N ASN A 35 -20.62 11.64 23.16
CA ASN A 35 -20.27 12.97 22.70
C ASN A 35 -18.99 12.91 21.86
N ILE A 36 -19.10 12.50 20.60
CA ILE A 36 -17.97 12.56 19.63
C ILE A 36 -17.68 14.01 19.20
N ALA A 37 -18.18 15.01 19.94
CA ALA A 37 -17.69 16.36 19.80
C ALA A 37 -16.19 16.37 20.05
N ASP A 38 -15.47 17.13 19.22
CA ASP A 38 -14.03 17.32 19.34
C ASP A 38 -13.20 16.01 19.26
N ASN A 39 -13.70 15.00 18.53
CA ASN A 39 -13.05 13.69 18.34
C ASN A 39 -12.79 12.92 19.65
N LEU A 40 -13.63 13.11 20.66
CA LEU A 40 -13.48 12.50 21.98
C LEU A 40 -14.45 11.32 22.18
N LEU A 41 -13.93 10.20 22.68
CA LEU A 41 -14.68 9.03 23.12
C LEU A 41 -14.62 8.96 24.65
N ASN A 42 -15.65 9.48 25.32
CA ASN A 42 -15.67 9.60 26.79
C ASN A 42 -16.99 9.18 27.46
N ALA A 43 -17.92 8.58 26.71
CA ALA A 43 -19.19 8.08 27.20
C ALA A 43 -19.64 6.85 26.42
N ASP A 44 -20.50 6.04 27.04
CA ASP A 44 -21.09 4.86 26.44
C ASP A 44 -21.82 5.17 25.11
N ILE A 45 -21.74 4.22 24.18
CA ILE A 45 -22.36 4.26 22.86
C ILE A 45 -23.69 3.50 22.92
N THR A 46 -24.79 4.24 22.95
CA THR A 46 -26.16 3.68 23.05
C THR A 46 -26.90 3.64 21.71
N GLU A 47 -26.33 4.25 20.66
CA GLU A 47 -26.84 4.26 19.29
C GLU A 47 -25.67 4.10 18.32
N ASP A 48 -25.94 3.81 17.04
CA ASP A 48 -24.89 3.64 16.04
C ASP A 48 -23.98 4.88 15.93
N VAL A 49 -22.67 4.64 16.01
CA VAL A 49 -21.62 5.64 15.93
C VAL A 49 -20.67 5.29 14.80
N THR A 50 -20.18 6.30 14.06
CA THR A 50 -19.14 6.11 13.03
C THR A 50 -17.95 7.01 13.31
N LEU A 51 -16.77 6.40 13.50
CA LEU A 51 -15.48 7.07 13.52
C LEU A 51 -14.98 7.19 12.07
N LYS A 52 -14.78 8.43 11.65
CA LYS A 52 -14.43 8.81 10.27
C LYS A 52 -12.95 8.69 9.97
N ALA A 53 -12.65 8.22 8.75
CA ALA A 53 -11.29 8.04 8.23
C ALA A 53 -10.43 9.30 8.37
N GLY A 54 -9.11 9.11 8.55
CA GLY A 54 -8.13 10.19 8.64
C GLY A 54 -8.20 11.04 9.92
N ILE A 55 -8.98 10.62 10.92
CA ILE A 55 -9.11 11.30 12.22
C ILE A 55 -8.46 10.47 13.31
N THR A 56 -7.75 11.17 14.21
CA THR A 56 -7.35 10.64 15.51
C THR A 56 -8.44 10.96 16.54
N TYR A 57 -9.00 9.93 17.15
CA TYR A 57 -9.94 10.03 18.26
C TYR A 57 -9.23 9.82 19.57
N THR A 58 -9.55 10.62 20.56
CA THR A 58 -9.06 10.46 21.93
C THR A 58 -10.00 9.52 22.69
N LEU A 59 -9.46 8.49 23.32
CA LEU A 59 -10.20 7.60 24.21
C LEU A 59 -9.95 8.04 25.66
N ASP A 60 -11.01 8.37 26.38
CA ASP A 60 -11.00 8.81 27.79
C ASP A 60 -12.05 8.00 28.56
N GLY A 61 -11.62 6.89 29.14
CA GLY A 61 -12.37 5.96 29.97
C GLY A 61 -12.73 4.64 29.31
N GLY A 62 -13.37 3.79 30.13
CA GLY A 62 -14.04 2.58 29.66
C GLY A 62 -15.31 2.92 28.89
N ILE A 63 -15.30 2.69 27.58
CA ILE A 63 -16.41 2.96 26.68
C ILE A 63 -17.16 1.68 26.39
N HIS A 64 -18.43 1.62 26.76
CA HIS A 64 -19.28 0.48 26.45
C HIS A 64 -20.13 0.77 25.21
N VAL A 65 -20.09 -0.13 24.24
CA VAL A 65 -21.08 -0.17 23.15
C VAL A 65 -22.23 -1.04 23.65
N LYS A 66 -23.39 -0.42 23.85
CA LYS A 66 -24.56 -1.05 24.45
C LYS A 66 -25.35 -1.85 23.43
N ASN A 67 -26.15 -2.79 23.93
CA ASN A 67 -27.05 -3.62 23.14
C ASN A 67 -27.86 -2.80 22.12
N GLY A 68 -27.82 -3.20 20.85
CA GLY A 68 -28.51 -2.56 19.75
C GLY A 68 -27.71 -1.46 19.03
N ALA A 69 -26.55 -1.06 19.56
CA ALA A 69 -25.67 -0.08 18.94
C ALA A 69 -24.49 -0.74 18.21
N THR A 70 -23.98 -0.04 17.20
CA THR A 70 -22.79 -0.41 16.43
C THR A 70 -21.73 0.69 16.53
N LEU A 71 -20.51 0.33 16.93
CA LEU A 71 -19.33 1.18 16.75
C LEU A 71 -18.70 0.87 15.39
N LYS A 72 -18.91 1.75 14.42
CA LYS A 72 -18.28 1.66 13.09
C LYS A 72 -16.99 2.47 13.07
N ILE A 73 -15.94 1.90 12.50
CA ILE A 73 -14.60 2.50 12.40
C ILE A 73 -14.13 2.37 10.95
N GLU A 74 -14.01 3.51 10.27
CA GLU A 74 -13.55 3.58 8.88
C GLU A 74 -12.02 3.36 8.77
N PRO A 75 -11.48 3.03 7.58
CA PRO A 75 -10.04 2.82 7.38
C PRO A 75 -9.17 4.00 7.85
N GLY A 76 -7.97 3.69 8.34
CA GLY A 76 -6.97 4.69 8.75
C GLY A 76 -7.32 5.49 10.00
N VAL A 77 -8.42 5.17 10.71
CA VAL A 77 -8.73 5.78 11.99
C VAL A 77 -7.67 5.41 13.02
N LYS A 78 -7.21 6.42 13.77
CA LYS A 78 -6.41 6.22 14.99
C LYS A 78 -7.29 6.48 16.21
N ILE A 79 -7.29 5.57 17.19
CA ILE A 79 -7.86 5.77 18.52
C ILE A 79 -6.70 5.79 19.50
N GLU A 80 -6.57 6.86 20.28
CA GLU A 80 -5.46 7.06 21.21
C GLU A 80 -5.98 7.23 22.63
N ALA A 81 -5.71 6.23 23.49
CA ALA A 81 -5.98 6.25 24.93
C ALA A 81 -5.12 7.31 25.63
N ILE A 82 -5.74 8.09 26.51
CA ILE A 82 -5.07 9.14 27.26
C ILE A 82 -4.21 8.55 28.37
N HIS A 83 -3.10 9.21 28.66
CA HIS A 83 -2.30 8.83 29.83
C HIS A 83 -2.73 9.63 31.06
N ASP A 84 -3.69 9.11 31.82
CA ASP A 84 -4.08 9.66 33.11
C ASP A 84 -4.35 8.56 34.18
N ASN A 85 -5.13 8.87 35.23
CA ASN A 85 -5.45 7.93 36.30
C ASN A 85 -6.72 7.11 36.04
N LYS A 86 -7.43 7.38 34.94
CA LYS A 86 -8.59 6.65 34.48
C LYS A 86 -8.11 5.53 33.57
N VAL A 87 -8.81 4.41 33.60
CA VAL A 87 -8.49 3.30 32.70
C VAL A 87 -9.31 3.41 31.44
N ASP A 88 -8.63 3.32 30.30
CA ASP A 88 -9.20 3.43 28.98
C ASP A 88 -9.35 2.04 28.36
N TYR A 89 -10.54 1.71 27.85
CA TYR A 89 -10.80 0.46 27.13
C TYR A 89 -12.08 0.59 26.29
N ILE A 90 -12.25 -0.30 25.32
CA ILE A 90 -13.49 -0.41 24.54
C ILE A 90 -14.12 -1.77 24.82
N LEU A 91 -15.40 -1.78 25.21
CA LEU A 91 -16.15 -2.99 25.53
C LEU A 91 -17.43 -3.08 24.69
N ILE A 92 -17.52 -4.10 23.86
CA ILE A 92 -18.69 -4.42 23.04
C ILE A 92 -19.57 -5.38 23.83
N GLU A 93 -20.69 -4.89 24.38
CA GLU A 93 -21.59 -5.72 25.18
C GLU A 93 -22.42 -6.69 24.31
N GLN A 94 -23.00 -7.71 24.94
CA GLN A 94 -23.93 -8.63 24.28
C GLN A 94 -25.06 -7.89 23.54
N GLY A 95 -25.19 -8.17 22.24
CA GLY A 95 -26.17 -7.55 21.36
C GLY A 95 -25.72 -6.24 20.71
N ALA A 96 -24.55 -5.71 21.08
CA ALA A 96 -23.86 -4.64 20.38
C ALA A 96 -22.96 -5.18 19.27
N LYS A 97 -22.42 -4.28 18.44
CA LYS A 97 -21.48 -4.64 17.37
C LYS A 97 -20.31 -3.67 17.25
N ILE A 98 -19.21 -4.19 16.71
CA ILE A 98 -18.10 -3.40 16.17
C ILE A 98 -17.97 -3.66 14.66
N ASP A 99 -17.81 -2.61 13.86
CA ASP A 99 -17.57 -2.70 12.41
C ASP A 99 -16.30 -1.91 12.08
N ALA A 100 -15.15 -2.53 12.33
CA ALA A 100 -13.83 -1.96 12.12
C ALA A 100 -13.19 -2.58 10.86
N GLN A 101 -13.13 -1.81 9.78
CA GLN A 101 -12.68 -2.29 8.47
C GLN A 101 -11.57 -1.40 7.90
N GLY A 102 -10.34 -1.60 8.39
CA GLY A 102 -9.13 -1.01 7.81
C GLY A 102 -8.70 -1.68 6.51
N THR A 103 -7.57 -1.22 5.98
CA THR A 103 -6.87 -1.84 4.84
C THR A 103 -5.38 -2.01 5.16
N ALA A 104 -4.65 -2.79 4.36
CA ALA A 104 -3.20 -2.92 4.54
C ALA A 104 -2.46 -1.56 4.46
N THR A 105 -2.93 -0.63 3.63
CA THR A 105 -2.34 0.71 3.49
C THR A 105 -2.88 1.73 4.49
N GLN A 106 -4.05 1.45 5.09
CA GLN A 106 -4.71 2.30 6.08
C GLN A 106 -5.26 1.43 7.23
N PRO A 107 -4.38 0.82 8.04
CA PRO A 107 -4.83 0.03 9.17
C PRO A 107 -5.54 0.93 10.18
N ILE A 108 -6.53 0.37 10.88
CA ILE A 108 -7.08 1.01 12.07
C ILE A 108 -6.09 0.79 13.20
N VAL A 109 -5.69 1.87 13.87
CA VAL A 109 -4.69 1.82 14.95
C VAL A 109 -5.37 2.21 16.26
N MET A 110 -5.44 1.29 17.22
CA MET A 110 -5.84 1.58 18.59
C MET A 110 -4.59 1.49 19.48
N THR A 111 -4.24 2.61 20.11
CA THR A 111 -2.95 2.79 20.78
C THR A 111 -3.09 3.68 22.01
N SER A 112 -1.99 4.01 22.68
CA SER A 112 -1.95 4.90 23.84
C SER A 112 -0.98 6.07 23.66
N GLN A 113 -1.22 7.17 24.35
CA GLN A 113 -0.27 8.29 24.45
C GLN A 113 1.05 7.88 25.10
N LYS A 114 1.00 6.91 26.04
CA LYS A 114 2.17 6.46 26.78
C LYS A 114 3.09 5.58 25.95
N LYS A 115 2.55 4.80 25.01
CA LYS A 115 3.27 3.86 24.15
C LYS A 115 4.19 2.90 24.93
N GLU A 116 3.69 2.41 26.06
CA GLU A 116 4.35 1.42 26.91
C GLU A 116 3.41 0.24 27.12
N ALA A 117 3.95 -0.98 27.17
CA ALA A 117 3.17 -2.17 27.53
C ALA A 117 2.34 -1.91 28.81
N GLY A 118 1.06 -2.24 28.76
CA GLY A 118 0.11 -2.04 29.86
C GLY A 118 -0.46 -0.62 29.97
N ALA A 119 -0.31 0.21 28.95
CA ALA A 119 -0.75 1.61 29.02
C ALA A 119 -2.28 1.78 28.98
N TRP A 120 -3.00 0.83 28.39
CA TRP A 120 -4.47 0.87 28.30
C TRP A 120 -5.07 -0.54 28.18
N GLY A 121 -6.39 -0.62 28.32
CA GLY A 121 -7.12 -1.87 28.57
C GLY A 121 -7.54 -2.68 27.34
N GLY A 122 -7.22 -2.26 26.12
CA GLY A 122 -7.51 -3.02 24.90
C GLY A 122 -9.00 -3.08 24.51
N LEU A 123 -9.33 -4.07 23.67
CA LEU A 123 -10.66 -4.29 23.09
C LEU A 123 -11.31 -5.57 23.64
N HIS A 124 -12.52 -5.45 24.15
CA HIS A 124 -13.27 -6.54 24.77
C HIS A 124 -14.57 -6.78 24.01
N ILE A 125 -14.88 -8.02 23.65
CA ILE A 125 -16.08 -8.36 22.88
C ILE A 125 -16.87 -9.47 23.58
N CYS A 126 -18.09 -9.17 24.00
CA CYS A 126 -19.00 -10.12 24.66
C CYS A 126 -20.08 -10.61 23.68
N GLY A 127 -20.07 -11.90 23.37
CA GLY A 127 -21.05 -12.55 22.49
C GLY A 127 -21.99 -13.53 23.20
N TYR A 128 -22.93 -14.08 22.44
CA TYR A 128 -23.93 -15.06 22.91
C TYR A 128 -23.52 -16.53 22.67
N ALA A 129 -22.29 -16.82 22.25
CA ALA A 129 -21.87 -18.17 21.95
C ALA A 129 -21.59 -19.00 23.23
N PRO A 130 -21.68 -20.35 23.15
CA PRO A 130 -21.52 -21.20 24.32
C PRO A 130 -20.15 -21.11 24.98
N THR A 131 -20.15 -21.13 26.32
CA THR A 131 -18.95 -21.32 27.15
C THR A 131 -19.21 -22.45 28.13
N ASN A 132 -18.16 -23.06 28.67
CA ASN A 132 -18.31 -24.17 29.62
C ASN A 132 -18.53 -23.72 31.08
N VAL A 133 -18.54 -22.39 31.30
CA VAL A 133 -19.01 -21.74 32.54
C VAL A 133 -20.47 -21.27 32.43
N GLY A 134 -21.10 -21.43 31.25
CA GLY A 134 -22.47 -21.02 30.99
C GLY A 134 -22.57 -19.54 30.68
N THR A 135 -23.02 -18.75 31.65
CA THR A 135 -23.06 -17.28 31.55
C THR A 135 -21.98 -16.72 32.46
N GLY A 136 -21.00 -16.05 31.85
CA GLY A 136 -19.88 -15.43 32.54
C GLY A 136 -20.06 -13.93 32.73
N THR A 137 -19.12 -13.32 33.44
CA THR A 137 -18.98 -11.87 33.60
C THR A 137 -17.57 -11.49 33.18
N SER A 138 -17.44 -10.58 32.22
CA SER A 138 -16.13 -10.14 31.71
C SER A 138 -15.28 -9.60 32.85
N GLU A 139 -13.96 -9.72 32.69
CA GLU A 139 -13.06 -9.34 33.77
C GLU A 139 -13.06 -7.83 34.02
N ILE A 140 -13.42 -7.07 32.97
CA ILE A 140 -13.53 -5.62 32.92
C ILE A 140 -14.93 -5.20 32.51
N GLY A 141 -15.43 -4.12 33.13
CA GLY A 141 -16.73 -3.52 32.82
C GLY A 141 -17.95 -4.33 33.30
N ASP A 142 -17.75 -5.48 33.94
CA ASP A 142 -18.81 -6.36 34.46
C ASP A 142 -19.89 -6.72 33.41
N ALA A 143 -19.51 -6.84 32.13
CA ALA A 143 -20.44 -7.20 31.06
C ALA A 143 -20.72 -8.70 31.06
N THR A 144 -21.97 -9.05 30.72
CA THR A 144 -22.38 -10.46 30.59
C THR A 144 -21.90 -11.04 29.26
N TYR A 145 -21.41 -12.29 29.28
CA TYR A 145 -21.10 -13.04 28.07
C TYR A 145 -21.53 -14.51 28.19
N GLY A 146 -21.52 -15.21 27.06
CA GLY A 146 -21.93 -16.61 26.98
C GLY A 146 -23.43 -16.78 26.73
N GLY A 147 -23.80 -17.91 26.15
CA GLY A 147 -25.18 -18.23 25.79
C GLY A 147 -25.29 -19.55 25.04
N ASP A 148 -26.26 -19.67 24.13
CA ASP A 148 -26.51 -20.88 23.35
C ASP A 148 -26.36 -20.67 21.83
N LYS A 149 -25.89 -19.50 21.39
CA LYS A 149 -25.86 -19.09 19.99
C LYS A 149 -24.46 -19.14 19.38
N ALA A 150 -24.04 -20.33 18.94
CA ALA A 150 -22.71 -20.55 18.37
C ALA A 150 -22.45 -19.78 17.05
N ASP A 151 -23.48 -19.29 16.37
CA ASP A 151 -23.37 -18.47 15.16
C ASP A 151 -23.62 -16.97 15.44
N ASP A 152 -23.47 -16.55 16.71
CA ASP A 152 -23.59 -15.14 17.06
C ASP A 152 -22.60 -14.24 16.29
N ASN A 153 -22.99 -12.99 16.05
CA ASN A 153 -22.25 -12.05 15.23
C ASN A 153 -22.11 -10.72 15.97
N SER A 154 -20.93 -10.50 16.54
CA SER A 154 -20.50 -9.28 17.22
C SER A 154 -19.86 -8.26 16.25
N GLY A 155 -19.78 -8.58 14.96
CA GLY A 155 -19.37 -7.67 13.90
C GLY A 155 -18.12 -8.08 13.12
N VAL A 156 -17.30 -7.10 12.75
CA VAL A 156 -16.14 -7.26 11.86
C VAL A 156 -14.92 -6.54 12.43
N LEU A 157 -13.79 -7.24 12.45
CA LEU A 157 -12.45 -6.69 12.64
C LEU A 157 -11.60 -7.04 11.41
N ARG A 158 -11.14 -6.01 10.69
CA ARG A 158 -10.23 -6.16 9.56
C ARG A 158 -9.15 -5.08 9.50
N TYR A 159 -7.88 -5.49 9.33
CA TYR A 159 -6.69 -4.63 9.39
C TYR A 159 -6.70 -3.71 10.62
N VAL A 160 -6.75 -4.32 11.81
CA VAL A 160 -6.78 -3.62 13.10
C VAL A 160 -5.49 -3.90 13.87
N ARG A 161 -4.81 -2.87 14.34
CA ARG A 161 -3.68 -2.96 15.26
C ARG A 161 -4.07 -2.50 16.66
N MET A 162 -3.81 -3.35 17.64
CA MET A 162 -3.88 -3.08 19.07
C MET A 162 -2.45 -2.92 19.57
N GLU A 163 -2.09 -1.71 20.00
CA GLU A 163 -0.72 -1.38 20.40
C GLU A 163 -0.68 -1.04 21.89
N TYR A 164 0.26 -1.61 22.65
CA TYR A 164 0.54 -1.24 24.03
C TYR A 164 -0.61 -1.46 25.02
N THR A 165 -1.43 -2.50 24.78
CA THR A 165 -2.49 -2.96 25.69
C THR A 165 -1.91 -3.66 26.91
N GLY A 166 -2.71 -4.26 27.80
CA GLY A 166 -2.17 -4.96 28.98
C GLY A 166 -2.53 -4.41 30.35
N TYR A 167 -3.37 -3.36 30.45
CA TYR A 167 -3.52 -2.64 31.72
C TYR A 167 -3.90 -3.56 32.90
N ALA A 168 -3.10 -3.53 33.96
CA ALA A 168 -3.37 -4.29 35.18
C ALA A 168 -4.41 -3.60 36.07
N PHE A 169 -5.61 -4.16 36.16
CA PHE A 169 -6.73 -3.62 36.95
C PHE A 169 -6.64 -4.01 38.43
N SER A 170 -6.08 -5.18 38.71
CA SER A 170 -5.82 -5.70 40.06
C SER A 170 -4.69 -6.73 40.04
N GLU A 171 -4.27 -7.23 41.21
CA GLU A 171 -3.27 -8.30 41.30
C GLU A 171 -3.69 -9.60 40.56
N ASP A 172 -4.98 -9.81 40.33
CA ASP A 172 -5.54 -11.02 39.72
C ASP A 172 -6.30 -10.74 38.40
N LYS A 173 -6.26 -9.50 37.88
CA LYS A 173 -6.99 -9.12 36.66
C LYS A 173 -6.19 -8.13 35.84
N GLU A 174 -5.77 -8.57 34.66
CA GLU A 174 -5.09 -7.77 33.66
C GLU A 174 -5.94 -7.79 32.37
N SER A 175 -5.50 -7.14 31.29
CA SER A 175 -6.30 -7.06 30.06
C SER A 175 -5.48 -7.31 28.83
N ASN A 176 -6.04 -8.04 27.89
CA ASN A 176 -5.33 -8.48 26.70
C ASN A 176 -5.33 -7.43 25.57
N GLY A 177 -4.72 -7.78 24.43
CA GLY A 177 -4.88 -7.05 23.17
C GLY A 177 -6.33 -7.04 22.70
N ILE A 178 -6.85 -8.19 22.29
CA ILE A 178 -8.29 -8.40 22.05
C ILE A 178 -8.79 -9.60 22.83
N THR A 179 -9.85 -9.40 23.59
CA THR A 179 -10.49 -10.46 24.37
C THR A 179 -11.83 -10.85 23.78
N PHE A 180 -11.98 -12.14 23.51
CA PHE A 180 -13.18 -12.74 22.95
C PHE A 180 -13.95 -13.51 24.03
N TYR A 181 -14.94 -12.85 24.62
CA TYR A 181 -15.83 -13.45 25.62
C TYR A 181 -17.05 -14.08 24.94
N GLY A 182 -17.07 -15.40 24.77
CA GLY A 182 -18.21 -16.12 24.20
C GLY A 182 -18.61 -15.62 22.80
N VAL A 183 -17.64 -15.24 21.97
CA VAL A 183 -17.89 -14.65 20.64
C VAL A 183 -18.24 -15.74 19.63
N GLY A 184 -19.26 -15.51 18.82
CA GLY A 184 -19.78 -16.48 17.87
C GLY A 184 -19.09 -16.49 16.51
N SER A 185 -19.28 -17.60 15.79
CA SER A 185 -18.71 -17.85 14.46
C SER A 185 -19.26 -16.96 13.33
N GLY A 186 -20.32 -16.19 13.61
CA GLY A 186 -20.83 -15.17 12.67
C GLY A 186 -20.01 -13.88 12.68
N THR A 187 -19.11 -13.70 13.64
CA THR A 187 -18.17 -12.57 13.74
C THR A 187 -16.99 -12.80 12.80
N THR A 188 -16.57 -11.77 12.07
CA THR A 188 -15.39 -11.83 11.19
C THR A 188 -14.18 -11.21 11.89
N VAL A 189 -13.10 -11.97 12.02
CA VAL A 189 -11.80 -11.48 12.54
C VAL A 189 -10.71 -11.89 11.55
N ASP A 190 -10.15 -10.93 10.86
CA ASP A 190 -9.23 -11.18 9.73
C ASP A 190 -8.21 -10.03 9.61
N TYR A 191 -6.91 -10.28 9.58
CA TYR A 191 -5.86 -9.24 9.61
C TYR A 191 -5.92 -8.39 10.88
N VAL A 192 -5.55 -8.99 12.01
CA VAL A 192 -5.45 -8.29 13.31
C VAL A 192 -4.06 -8.43 13.90
N GLN A 193 -3.57 -7.40 14.56
CA GLN A 193 -2.29 -7.45 15.29
C GLN A 193 -2.45 -6.99 16.75
N ALA A 194 -1.83 -7.73 17.67
CA ALA A 194 -1.49 -7.25 19.01
C ALA A 194 0.03 -6.97 19.10
N PHE A 195 0.41 -5.78 19.53
CA PHE A 195 1.79 -5.30 19.53
C PHE A 195 2.19 -4.74 20.90
N MET A 196 3.24 -5.32 21.50
CA MET A 196 3.86 -4.88 22.74
C MET A 196 2.87 -4.68 23.91
N GLY A 197 1.93 -5.61 24.09
CA GLY A 197 1.06 -5.64 25.28
C GLY A 197 1.77 -6.16 26.52
N SER A 198 1.31 -5.81 27.73
CA SER A 198 1.86 -6.39 28.97
C SER A 198 1.20 -7.68 29.44
N ASP A 199 0.20 -8.15 28.69
CA ASP A 199 -0.61 -9.34 28.95
C ASP A 199 -0.82 -10.05 27.60
N ASP A 200 -1.83 -10.92 27.47
CA ASP A 200 -1.98 -11.72 26.26
C ASP A 200 -2.24 -10.89 25.00
N GLY A 201 -1.75 -11.36 23.87
CA GLY A 201 -2.06 -10.75 22.56
C GLY A 201 -3.54 -10.92 22.22
N PHE A 202 -4.00 -12.17 22.22
CA PHE A 202 -5.39 -12.54 21.98
C PHE A 202 -5.83 -13.63 22.97
N GLU A 203 -6.95 -13.40 23.66
CA GLU A 203 -7.51 -14.39 24.60
C GLU A 203 -8.96 -14.76 24.26
N PHE A 204 -9.26 -16.06 24.32
CA PHE A 204 -10.58 -16.62 24.05
C PHE A 204 -11.21 -17.26 25.30
N PHE A 205 -12.24 -16.61 25.84
CA PHE A 205 -13.10 -17.18 26.89
C PHE A 205 -14.32 -17.85 26.26
N GLY A 206 -14.16 -19.11 25.87
CA GLY A 206 -15.22 -19.88 25.24
C GLY A 206 -15.60 -19.37 23.85
N GLY A 207 -16.81 -19.72 23.39
CA GLY A 207 -17.33 -19.31 22.10
C GLY A 207 -16.83 -20.13 20.91
N SER A 208 -17.05 -19.61 19.70
CA SER A 208 -16.87 -20.31 18.43
C SER A 208 -16.35 -19.39 17.31
N VAL A 209 -15.91 -18.18 17.64
CA VAL A 209 -15.33 -17.23 16.69
C VAL A 209 -14.20 -17.87 15.89
N ASN A 210 -14.18 -17.59 14.58
CA ASN A 210 -13.07 -17.99 13.71
C ASN A 210 -12.17 -16.78 13.46
N ILE A 211 -10.86 -17.03 13.32
CA ILE A 211 -9.86 -15.99 13.13
C ILE A 211 -8.91 -16.32 11.98
N ARG A 212 -8.59 -15.33 11.15
CA ARG A 212 -7.60 -15.48 10.06
C ARG A 212 -6.59 -14.34 10.11
N HIS A 213 -5.35 -14.57 9.67
CA HIS A 213 -4.30 -13.55 9.57
C HIS A 213 -4.12 -12.76 10.88
N ALA A 214 -3.75 -13.46 11.95
CA ALA A 214 -3.56 -12.85 13.27
C ALA A 214 -2.08 -12.81 13.63
N VAL A 215 -1.59 -11.67 14.07
CA VAL A 215 -0.18 -11.44 14.41
C VAL A 215 -0.07 -10.97 15.85
N VAL A 216 0.84 -11.57 16.60
CA VAL A 216 1.21 -11.11 17.94
C VAL A 216 2.70 -10.87 17.97
N THR A 217 3.09 -9.69 18.46
CA THR A 217 4.49 -9.28 18.51
C THR A 217 4.78 -8.71 19.88
N ASP A 218 5.73 -9.33 20.59
CA ASP A 218 6.33 -8.83 21.83
C ASP A 218 5.34 -8.54 22.96
N CYS A 219 4.21 -9.25 23.03
CA CYS A 219 3.36 -9.24 24.23
C CYS A 219 4.08 -10.02 25.35
N SER A 220 4.07 -9.50 26.58
CA SER A 220 4.91 -10.04 27.66
C SER A 220 4.36 -11.27 28.36
N ASP A 221 3.06 -11.56 28.25
CA ASP A 221 2.52 -12.85 28.70
C ASP A 221 2.38 -13.82 27.53
N ASP A 222 1.21 -14.42 27.31
CA ASP A 222 1.00 -15.40 26.25
C ASP A 222 0.62 -14.73 24.93
N SER A 223 1.10 -15.25 23.79
CA SER A 223 0.70 -14.64 22.52
C SER A 223 -0.76 -14.94 22.18
N PHE A 224 -1.18 -16.19 22.34
CA PHE A 224 -2.56 -16.62 22.22
C PHE A 224 -2.94 -17.48 23.43
N ASP A 225 -4.01 -17.12 24.14
CA ASP A 225 -4.59 -17.94 25.20
C ASP A 225 -6.03 -18.36 24.83
N TRP A 226 -6.41 -19.58 25.19
CA TRP A 226 -7.82 -19.91 25.29
C TRP A 226 -8.17 -20.73 26.52
N THR A 227 -9.40 -20.49 26.97
CA THR A 227 -10.07 -21.22 28.04
C THR A 227 -11.57 -21.34 27.78
N GLU A 228 -12.31 -21.82 28.77
CA GLU A 228 -13.78 -21.83 28.85
C GLU A 228 -14.53 -22.48 27.67
N GLY A 229 -13.89 -23.38 26.93
CA GLY A 229 -14.54 -24.18 25.91
C GLY A 229 -14.55 -23.57 24.51
N TRP A 230 -13.52 -22.81 24.12
CA TRP A 230 -13.45 -22.24 22.76
C TRP A 230 -13.39 -23.33 21.68
N ASN A 231 -14.27 -23.24 20.69
CA ASN A 231 -14.46 -24.23 19.60
C ASN A 231 -14.38 -23.58 18.21
N GLY A 232 -13.56 -22.54 18.05
CA GLY A 232 -13.35 -21.84 16.79
C GLY A 232 -12.37 -22.50 15.81
N LYS A 233 -12.14 -21.83 14.70
CA LYS A 233 -11.12 -22.17 13.69
C LYS A 233 -10.14 -21.04 13.49
N GLY A 234 -8.88 -21.37 13.18
CA GLY A 234 -7.82 -20.38 12.95
C GLY A 234 -6.95 -20.71 11.73
N GLN A 235 -6.63 -19.72 10.88
CA GLN A 235 -5.62 -19.91 9.82
C GLN A 235 -4.69 -18.71 9.65
N TYR A 236 -3.39 -18.96 9.40
CA TYR A 236 -2.36 -17.92 9.25
C TYR A 236 -2.13 -17.13 10.54
N LEU A 237 -1.76 -17.85 11.61
CA LEU A 237 -1.49 -17.27 12.92
C LEU A 237 0.03 -17.11 13.11
N VAL A 238 0.45 -15.94 13.56
CA VAL A 238 1.86 -15.58 13.78
C VAL A 238 2.04 -15.11 15.22
N ALA A 239 3.08 -15.61 15.90
CA ALA A 239 3.60 -15.01 17.11
C ALA A 239 5.11 -14.85 17.02
N TYR A 240 5.60 -13.68 17.44
CA TYR A 240 7.02 -13.41 17.62
C TYR A 240 7.27 -12.76 18.96
N GLN A 241 8.31 -13.22 19.65
CA GLN A 241 8.80 -12.63 20.90
C GLN A 241 10.28 -12.29 20.74
N GLY A 242 10.60 -11.00 20.83
CA GLY A 242 11.94 -10.45 20.89
C GLY A 242 12.67 -10.87 22.16
N SER A 243 13.99 -10.81 22.12
CA SER A 243 14.80 -11.18 23.30
C SER A 243 14.61 -10.18 24.44
N LYS A 244 14.73 -10.62 25.69
CA LYS A 244 14.65 -9.72 26.85
C LYS A 244 15.62 -8.54 26.78
N ASP A 245 16.80 -8.75 26.20
CA ASP A 245 17.80 -7.70 26.02
C ASP A 245 17.37 -6.66 24.95
N GLU A 246 16.52 -7.06 24.01
CA GLU A 246 15.99 -6.22 22.92
C GLU A 246 14.77 -5.41 23.36
N ILE A 247 13.81 -6.03 24.03
CA ILE A 247 12.51 -5.42 24.34
C ILE A 247 12.37 -4.97 25.81
N GLY A 248 13.28 -5.38 26.69
CA GLY A 248 13.35 -4.92 28.09
C GLY A 248 12.56 -5.75 29.12
N TYR A 249 11.75 -6.71 28.67
CA TYR A 249 10.99 -7.64 29.52
C TYR A 249 11.07 -9.08 28.96
N ASP A 250 10.70 -10.06 29.77
CA ASP A 250 10.59 -11.45 29.31
C ASP A 250 9.18 -11.68 28.75
N CYS A 251 9.02 -12.75 27.97
CA CYS A 251 7.72 -13.18 27.45
C CYS A 251 7.42 -14.60 27.92
N ASP A 252 6.17 -14.92 28.27
CA ASP A 252 5.79 -16.27 28.66
C ASP A 252 5.57 -17.20 27.44
N CYS A 253 4.43 -17.87 27.29
CA CYS A 253 4.21 -18.84 26.23
C CYS A 253 3.90 -18.17 24.88
N LEU A 254 4.09 -18.90 23.79
CA LEU A 254 3.52 -18.49 22.50
C LEU A 254 2.04 -18.87 22.42
N MET A 255 1.66 -19.99 23.04
CA MET A 255 0.25 -20.35 23.25
C MET A 255 0.05 -21.03 24.61
N GLU A 256 -0.88 -20.55 25.41
CA GLU A 256 -1.45 -21.24 26.56
C GLU A 256 -2.87 -21.74 26.26
N CYS A 257 -3.19 -22.95 26.69
CA CYS A 257 -4.30 -23.69 26.12
C CYS A 257 -5.01 -24.55 27.16
N ASP A 258 -6.17 -24.08 27.61
CA ASP A 258 -6.98 -24.72 28.63
C ASP A 258 -8.40 -25.06 28.12
N ASN A 259 -9.00 -26.08 28.72
CA ASN A 259 -10.46 -26.23 28.70
C ASN A 259 -11.08 -25.50 29.88
N HIS A 260 -10.63 -25.82 31.09
CA HIS A 260 -11.08 -25.21 32.33
C HIS A 260 -10.12 -25.61 33.46
N SER A 261 -9.66 -24.65 34.27
CA SER A 261 -8.58 -24.84 35.26
C SER A 261 -8.86 -25.91 36.34
N THR A 262 -10.12 -26.07 36.78
CA THR A 262 -10.50 -27.03 37.84
C THR A 262 -11.41 -28.18 37.38
N ASN A 263 -11.99 -28.12 36.19
CA ASN A 263 -12.87 -29.15 35.64
C ASN A 263 -12.50 -29.45 34.19
N PHE A 264 -11.45 -30.24 33.98
CA PHE A 264 -10.90 -30.56 32.65
C PHE A 264 -11.92 -31.16 31.66
N ALA A 265 -13.04 -31.70 32.13
CA ALA A 265 -14.10 -32.28 31.31
C ALA A 265 -15.33 -31.35 31.13
N ALA A 266 -15.24 -30.08 31.53
CA ALA A 266 -16.31 -29.11 31.33
C ALA A 266 -16.73 -29.04 29.86
N THR A 267 -18.03 -28.92 29.59
CA THR A 267 -18.60 -28.91 28.24
C THR A 267 -19.21 -27.54 27.91
N PRO A 268 -19.02 -27.00 26.70
CA PRO A 268 -18.22 -27.58 25.61
C PRO A 268 -16.73 -27.65 25.95
N VAL A 269 -16.04 -28.69 25.47
CA VAL A 269 -14.60 -28.82 25.69
C VAL A 269 -13.88 -27.91 24.70
N SER A 270 -12.86 -27.15 25.12
CA SER A 270 -12.03 -26.35 24.20
C SER A 270 -11.45 -27.29 23.15
N PHE A 271 -11.78 -27.05 21.88
CA PHE A 271 -11.34 -27.88 20.77
C PHE A 271 -11.22 -27.07 19.47
N PRO A 272 -10.35 -26.05 19.43
CA PRO A 272 -10.14 -25.30 18.21
C PRO A 272 -9.43 -26.13 17.13
N THR A 273 -9.66 -25.75 15.87
CA THR A 273 -8.91 -26.27 14.71
C THR A 273 -8.07 -25.16 14.09
N LEU A 274 -6.75 -25.26 14.20
CA LEU A 274 -5.78 -24.27 13.72
C LEU A 274 -4.94 -24.84 12.58
N ALA A 275 -4.68 -24.05 11.54
CA ALA A 275 -3.84 -24.41 10.41
C ALA A 275 -2.90 -23.26 10.02
N ASN A 276 -1.72 -23.58 9.48
CA ASN A 276 -0.76 -22.60 8.98
C ASN A 276 -0.36 -21.60 10.08
N VAL A 277 0.41 -22.09 11.04
CA VAL A 277 0.79 -21.34 12.23
C VAL A 277 2.32 -21.21 12.28
N THR A 278 2.86 -20.03 12.54
CA THR A 278 4.30 -19.79 12.77
C THR A 278 4.49 -19.10 14.13
N LEU A 279 5.13 -19.79 15.08
CA LEU A 279 5.42 -19.26 16.42
C LEU A 279 6.92 -19.26 16.66
N VAL A 280 7.47 -18.09 17.01
CA VAL A 280 8.90 -17.86 17.18
C VAL A 280 9.15 -17.19 18.53
N GLY A 281 9.76 -17.93 19.45
CA GLY A 281 10.05 -17.45 20.80
C GLY A 281 11.39 -16.74 20.97
N ASN A 282 11.54 -16.11 22.13
CA ASN A 282 12.65 -15.26 22.55
C ASN A 282 13.95 -15.98 23.00
N GLY A 283 14.05 -17.29 22.82
CA GLY A 283 15.13 -18.13 23.32
C GLY A 283 14.98 -18.57 24.80
N GLY A 284 13.88 -18.17 25.46
CA GLY A 284 13.62 -18.43 26.87
C GLY A 284 13.26 -19.89 27.22
N THR A 285 13.15 -20.16 28.52
CA THR A 285 12.84 -21.51 29.06
C THR A 285 11.35 -21.80 29.23
N ALA A 286 10.50 -20.79 29.02
CA ALA A 286 9.05 -20.92 28.95
C ALA A 286 8.63 -21.85 27.81
N GLN A 287 7.35 -22.18 27.76
CA GLN A 287 6.78 -23.09 26.78
C GLN A 287 6.58 -22.36 25.45
N GLY A 288 6.68 -23.07 24.33
CA GLY A 288 6.19 -22.58 23.05
C GLY A 288 4.68 -22.68 23.04
N VAL A 289 4.18 -23.90 22.81
CA VAL A 289 2.76 -24.23 22.95
C VAL A 289 2.56 -25.09 24.21
N ARG A 290 1.59 -24.70 25.04
CA ARG A 290 1.28 -25.32 26.32
C ARG A 290 -0.15 -25.86 26.34
N LEU A 291 -0.31 -27.13 25.93
CA LEU A 291 -1.60 -27.83 25.98
C LEU A 291 -1.83 -28.37 27.40
N ARG A 292 -2.56 -27.62 28.23
CA ARG A 292 -2.56 -27.81 29.68
C ARG A 292 -3.81 -28.47 30.22
N ALA A 293 -4.89 -27.74 30.48
CA ALA A 293 -5.97 -28.20 31.36
C ALA A 293 -7.15 -28.83 30.61
N GLY A 294 -7.00 -30.07 30.12
CA GLY A 294 -8.09 -30.82 29.48
C GLY A 294 -8.48 -30.32 28.09
N THR A 295 -7.76 -29.36 27.53
CA THR A 295 -7.98 -28.88 26.16
C THR A 295 -7.79 -30.02 25.15
N LYS A 296 -8.60 -29.99 24.10
CA LYS A 296 -8.37 -30.69 22.84
C LYS A 296 -7.89 -29.69 21.80
N VAL A 297 -7.32 -30.18 20.70
CA VAL A 297 -6.87 -29.31 19.61
C VAL A 297 -6.74 -30.09 18.31
N GLY A 298 -7.05 -29.47 17.18
CA GLY A 298 -6.58 -29.87 15.87
C GLY A 298 -5.56 -28.86 15.36
N LEU A 299 -4.27 -29.17 15.47
CA LEU A 299 -3.17 -28.29 15.04
C LEU A 299 -2.50 -28.85 13.79
N TYR A 300 -2.55 -28.08 12.71
CA TYR A 300 -2.08 -28.46 11.38
C TYR A 300 -1.05 -27.46 10.83
N ASN A 301 -0.13 -27.94 9.98
CA ASN A 301 0.73 -27.09 9.16
C ASN A 301 1.51 -26.04 9.98
N THR A 302 2.14 -26.45 11.07
CA THR A 302 2.62 -25.53 12.12
C THR A 302 4.14 -25.55 12.25
N ILE A 303 4.74 -24.38 12.48
CA ILE A 303 6.13 -24.17 12.87
C ILE A 303 6.15 -23.59 14.29
N ILE A 304 6.91 -24.21 15.19
CA ILE A 304 7.15 -23.69 16.55
C ILE A 304 8.65 -23.72 16.80
N THR A 305 9.27 -22.57 17.06
CA THR A 305 10.71 -22.49 17.33
C THR A 305 11.01 -21.42 18.38
N GLY A 306 12.28 -21.29 18.79
CA GLY A 306 12.72 -20.20 19.65
C GLY A 306 12.35 -20.33 21.14
N LYS A 307 11.74 -21.43 21.60
CA LYS A 307 11.61 -21.74 23.04
C LYS A 307 12.37 -23.02 23.38
N GLY A 308 12.81 -23.15 24.64
CA GLY A 308 13.47 -24.36 25.13
C GLY A 308 12.54 -25.59 25.20
N LYS A 309 11.23 -25.37 25.29
CA LYS A 309 10.17 -26.39 25.26
C LYS A 309 9.11 -26.00 24.22
N CYS A 310 9.36 -26.26 22.94
CA CYS A 310 8.47 -25.79 21.87
C CYS A 310 7.04 -26.35 21.99
N LEU A 311 6.84 -27.57 22.48
CA LEU A 311 5.49 -28.12 22.69
C LEU A 311 5.42 -28.95 23.96
N THR A 312 4.43 -28.65 24.79
CA THR A 312 4.15 -29.37 26.04
C THR A 312 2.70 -29.80 26.14
N VAL A 313 2.49 -30.98 26.73
CA VAL A 313 1.17 -31.52 27.08
C VAL A 313 1.19 -31.89 28.58
N GLU A 314 0.25 -31.37 29.36
CA GLU A 314 0.40 -31.30 30.83
C GLU A 314 -0.65 -32.04 31.68
N THR A 315 -1.73 -32.56 31.10
CA THR A 315 -2.75 -33.31 31.86
C THR A 315 -3.19 -34.60 31.18
N GLU A 316 -3.62 -35.57 31.99
CA GLU A 316 -4.09 -36.87 31.52
C GLU A 316 -5.19 -36.77 30.45
N PRO A 317 -6.24 -35.92 30.60
CA PRO A 317 -7.28 -35.81 29.56
C PRO A 317 -6.74 -35.26 28.24
N THR A 318 -5.88 -34.24 28.27
CA THR A 318 -5.27 -33.66 27.06
C THR A 318 -4.38 -34.68 26.34
N GLU A 319 -3.53 -35.40 27.08
CA GLU A 319 -2.68 -36.43 26.49
C GLU A 319 -3.48 -37.64 25.97
N SER A 320 -4.52 -38.05 26.71
CA SER A 320 -5.40 -39.14 26.28
C SER A 320 -6.15 -38.79 25.00
N ALA A 321 -6.61 -37.54 24.85
CA ALA A 321 -7.26 -37.07 23.63
C ALA A 321 -6.32 -37.18 22.42
N LEU A 322 -5.04 -36.83 22.57
CA LEU A 322 -4.03 -37.03 21.52
C LEU A 322 -3.77 -38.52 21.25
N LYS A 323 -3.59 -39.32 22.30
CA LYS A 323 -3.28 -40.76 22.18
C LYS A 323 -4.39 -41.55 21.51
N ASN A 324 -5.65 -41.20 21.78
CA ASN A 324 -6.82 -41.82 21.18
C ASN A 324 -7.17 -41.23 19.81
N GLY A 325 -6.45 -40.20 19.38
CA GLY A 325 -6.65 -39.52 18.09
C GLY A 325 -7.90 -38.65 18.03
N GLU A 326 -8.44 -38.22 19.17
CA GLU A 326 -9.46 -37.18 19.25
C GLU A 326 -8.84 -35.82 18.91
N SER A 327 -7.74 -35.45 19.57
CA SER A 327 -6.89 -34.32 19.20
C SER A 327 -5.93 -34.72 18.09
N LYS A 328 -5.49 -33.75 17.28
CA LYS A 328 -4.58 -33.96 16.14
C LYS A 328 -3.43 -32.96 16.19
N LEU A 329 -2.22 -33.50 16.05
CA LEU A 329 -1.01 -32.73 15.75
C LEU A 329 -0.45 -33.30 14.45
N ASN A 330 -0.66 -32.64 13.32
CA ASN A 330 -0.24 -33.15 12.01
C ASN A 330 0.50 -32.09 11.20
N TYR A 331 1.59 -32.47 10.54
CA TYR A 331 2.48 -31.51 9.87
C TYR A 331 2.94 -30.41 10.84
N VAL A 332 3.36 -30.79 12.04
CA VAL A 332 3.91 -29.87 13.05
C VAL A 332 5.43 -30.04 13.08
N THR A 333 6.15 -28.96 12.80
CA THR A 333 7.60 -28.88 12.98
C THR A 333 7.92 -28.09 14.24
N ILE A 334 8.70 -28.70 15.13
CA ILE A 334 9.21 -28.03 16.33
C ILE A 334 10.73 -27.87 16.25
N GLY A 335 11.23 -26.69 16.62
CA GLY A 335 12.65 -26.37 16.67
C GLY A 335 13.40 -27.13 17.78
N SER A 336 12.71 -27.42 18.88
CA SER A 336 13.27 -28.10 20.05
C SER A 336 12.17 -28.80 20.87
N GLY A 337 12.55 -29.46 21.97
CA GLY A 337 11.72 -29.83 23.12
C GLY A 337 10.24 -30.19 22.90
N PHE A 338 9.94 -31.48 22.85
CA PHE A 338 8.59 -32.02 23.09
C PHE A 338 8.53 -32.59 24.53
N THR A 339 7.58 -32.15 25.35
CA THR A 339 7.41 -32.66 26.72
C THR A 339 6.00 -33.17 26.96
N SER A 340 5.91 -34.40 27.47
CA SER A 340 4.68 -34.97 28.00
C SER A 340 4.84 -35.21 29.49
N LYS A 341 3.93 -34.63 30.27
CA LYS A 341 4.01 -34.61 31.73
C LYS A 341 3.52 -35.92 32.33
N GLU A 342 2.42 -36.46 31.80
CA GLU A 342 1.82 -37.71 32.27
C GLU A 342 2.36 -38.95 31.52
N ASN A 343 3.20 -38.75 30.50
CA ASN A 343 3.83 -39.80 29.68
C ASN A 343 2.84 -40.72 28.93
N ILE A 344 1.64 -40.23 28.61
CA ILE A 344 0.60 -40.94 27.86
C ILE A 344 0.78 -40.73 26.35
N TYR A 345 1.05 -39.48 25.93
CA TYR A 345 1.35 -39.13 24.54
C TYR A 345 2.81 -38.72 24.41
N THR A 346 3.66 -39.67 24.02
CA THR A 346 5.12 -39.52 24.05
C THR A 346 5.66 -38.81 22.81
N GLN A 347 6.94 -38.39 22.85
CA GLN A 347 7.63 -37.89 21.65
C GLN A 347 7.62 -38.90 20.49
N SER A 348 7.65 -40.20 20.78
CA SER A 348 7.54 -41.23 19.75
C SER A 348 6.16 -41.27 19.10
N ASP A 349 5.10 -40.99 19.87
CA ASP A 349 3.75 -40.84 19.31
C ASP A 349 3.65 -39.56 18.46
N PHE A 350 4.22 -38.45 18.94
CA PHE A 350 4.31 -37.20 18.19
C PHE A 350 4.98 -37.40 16.82
N LEU A 351 6.10 -38.12 16.78
CA LEU A 351 6.89 -38.41 15.57
C LEU A 351 6.42 -39.62 14.76
N ALA A 352 5.27 -40.21 15.09
CA ALA A 352 4.72 -41.32 14.32
C ALA A 352 4.48 -40.89 12.85
N ALA A 353 4.77 -41.78 11.90
CA ALA A 353 4.87 -41.44 10.47
C ALA A 353 3.55 -40.88 9.91
N GLU A 354 2.42 -41.35 10.41
CA GLU A 354 1.08 -40.86 10.05
C GLU A 354 0.84 -39.39 10.39
N ASN A 355 1.58 -38.83 11.36
CA ASN A 355 1.41 -37.46 11.78
C ASN A 355 2.20 -36.48 10.90
N ASN A 356 3.24 -36.92 10.20
CA ASN A 356 4.16 -36.06 9.43
C ASN A 356 4.77 -34.92 10.26
N ASN A 357 4.97 -35.15 11.56
CA ASN A 357 5.62 -34.19 12.43
C ASN A 357 7.13 -34.41 12.43
N GLU A 358 7.90 -33.36 12.73
CA GLU A 358 9.35 -33.47 12.84
C GLU A 358 9.92 -32.54 13.92
N VAL A 359 11.11 -32.90 14.41
CA VAL A 359 11.95 -32.00 15.22
C VAL A 359 13.08 -31.52 14.32
N LYS A 360 13.09 -30.23 14.00
CA LYS A 360 14.06 -29.62 13.09
C LYS A 360 14.23 -28.16 13.44
N ASP A 361 15.48 -27.72 13.57
CA ASP A 361 15.77 -26.29 13.69
C ASP A 361 15.43 -25.59 12.36
N LEU A 362 14.41 -24.73 12.42
CA LEU A 362 13.90 -23.97 11.28
C LEU A 362 14.34 -22.51 11.30
N THR A 363 15.17 -22.09 12.27
CA THR A 363 15.73 -20.73 12.30
C THR A 363 16.38 -20.32 10.97
N PRO A 364 17.09 -21.21 10.23
CA PRO A 364 17.71 -20.82 8.95
C PRO A 364 16.74 -20.57 7.79
N ILE A 365 15.47 -20.99 7.89
CA ILE A 365 14.47 -20.82 6.82
C ILE A 365 13.55 -19.62 7.03
N LEU A 366 13.44 -19.13 8.27
CA LEU A 366 12.68 -17.93 8.61
C LEU A 366 13.57 -16.70 8.38
N ARG A 367 13.04 -15.72 7.65
CA ARG A 367 13.62 -14.41 7.40
C ARG A 367 12.75 -13.37 8.09
N SER A 368 13.30 -12.19 8.35
CA SER A 368 12.55 -11.08 8.96
C SER A 368 11.66 -11.57 10.11
N PHE A 369 12.28 -12.25 11.07
CA PHE A 369 11.64 -12.86 12.23
C PHE A 369 10.85 -14.15 11.93
N TYR A 370 9.70 -14.07 11.25
CA TYR A 370 8.74 -15.18 11.10
C TYR A 370 8.32 -15.46 9.64
N VAL A 371 8.90 -14.76 8.67
CA VAL A 371 8.57 -14.90 7.23
C VAL A 371 9.28 -16.11 6.66
N GLY A 372 8.52 -17.08 6.18
CA GLY A 372 9.01 -18.33 5.60
C GLY A 372 8.15 -19.53 5.97
N THR A 373 8.23 -20.57 5.14
CA THR A 373 7.46 -21.81 5.29
C THR A 373 8.34 -23.03 5.09
N ALA A 374 7.98 -24.15 5.71
CA ALA A 374 8.58 -25.45 5.44
C ALA A 374 7.73 -26.26 4.46
N GLU A 375 8.38 -27.03 3.59
CA GLU A 375 7.69 -27.87 2.60
C GLU A 375 6.76 -28.91 3.25
N GLY A 376 5.70 -29.26 2.53
CA GLY A 376 4.69 -30.23 2.95
C GLY A 376 3.65 -29.63 3.89
N GLY A 377 2.41 -30.10 3.77
CA GLY A 377 1.29 -29.63 4.57
C GLY A 377 0.02 -30.34 4.14
N ARG A 378 -1.00 -30.33 4.98
CA ARG A 378 -2.33 -30.83 4.67
C ARG A 378 -3.16 -29.72 4.04
N ASN A 379 -3.79 -30.00 2.90
CA ASN A 379 -4.77 -29.09 2.33
C ASN A 379 -6.05 -29.06 3.20
N MET A 380 -6.14 -28.09 4.11
CA MET A 380 -7.26 -27.97 5.05
C MET A 380 -8.55 -27.48 4.40
N SER A 381 -8.49 -26.86 3.21
CA SER A 381 -9.71 -26.49 2.44
C SER A 381 -10.58 -27.69 2.06
N THR A 382 -9.98 -28.90 2.03
CA THR A 382 -10.70 -30.16 1.80
C THR A 382 -11.41 -30.69 3.05
N VAL A 383 -11.05 -30.18 4.23
CA VAL A 383 -11.63 -30.56 5.52
C VAL A 383 -12.80 -29.63 5.86
N ASP A 384 -12.61 -28.33 5.66
CA ASP A 384 -13.62 -27.31 5.91
C ASP A 384 -13.37 -26.09 5.04
N SER A 385 -14.43 -25.47 4.52
CA SER A 385 -14.34 -24.33 3.60
C SER A 385 -13.85 -23.04 4.26
N PHE A 386 -13.73 -22.99 5.58
CA PHE A 386 -13.07 -21.89 6.28
C PHE A 386 -11.57 -21.81 5.95
N PHE A 387 -10.93 -22.91 5.57
CA PHE A 387 -9.49 -22.91 5.31
C PHE A 387 -9.18 -22.68 3.83
N ASP A 388 -8.20 -21.84 3.55
CA ASP A 388 -7.58 -21.71 2.25
C ASP A 388 -6.64 -22.90 1.99
N ALA A 389 -6.38 -23.18 0.71
CA ALA A 389 -5.46 -24.23 0.31
C ALA A 389 -4.01 -23.78 0.56
N ALA A 390 -3.34 -24.42 1.51
CA ALA A 390 -1.94 -24.16 1.84
C ALA A 390 -1.23 -25.47 2.20
N GLU A 391 -0.58 -26.09 1.21
CA GLU A 391 0.12 -27.38 1.35
C GLU A 391 1.58 -27.19 1.81
N TYR A 392 1.78 -26.30 2.77
CA TYR A 392 3.05 -26.00 3.42
C TYR A 392 2.84 -25.81 4.92
N ARG A 393 3.92 -25.86 5.70
CA ARG A 393 3.95 -25.60 7.14
C ARG A 393 4.38 -24.16 7.41
N GLY A 394 3.70 -23.49 8.32
CA GLY A 394 3.90 -22.08 8.63
C GLY A 394 2.80 -21.17 8.06
N ALA A 395 2.81 -19.93 8.52
CA ALA A 395 1.77 -18.93 8.27
C ALA A 395 2.11 -17.94 7.14
N VAL A 396 3.39 -17.64 6.89
CA VAL A 396 3.78 -16.53 6.00
C VAL A 396 4.75 -17.03 4.92
N PRO A 397 4.28 -17.30 3.70
CA PRO A 397 5.15 -17.62 2.57
C PRO A 397 6.12 -16.48 2.24
N ALA A 398 7.36 -16.80 1.87
CA ALA A 398 8.39 -15.78 1.60
C ALA A 398 8.14 -14.98 0.31
N ASP A 399 7.37 -15.54 -0.61
CA ASP A 399 6.94 -14.94 -1.89
C ASP A 399 5.57 -14.23 -1.78
N ASN A 400 4.90 -14.32 -0.62
CA ASN A 400 3.62 -13.66 -0.35
C ASN A 400 3.52 -13.30 1.15
N ASP A 401 4.30 -12.31 1.55
CA ASP A 401 4.27 -11.78 2.90
C ASP A 401 3.03 -10.89 3.12
N TRP A 402 1.95 -11.51 3.60
CA TRP A 402 0.70 -10.82 3.91
C TRP A 402 0.78 -9.92 5.15
N THR A 403 1.88 -9.95 5.91
CA THR A 403 2.11 -9.06 7.07
C THR A 403 2.71 -7.71 6.66
N ALA A 404 3.35 -7.65 5.49
CA ALA A 404 4.03 -6.47 5.00
C ALA A 404 3.12 -5.24 4.87
N GLY A 405 3.64 -4.08 5.27
CA GLY A 405 3.01 -2.76 5.08
C GLY A 405 2.01 -2.35 6.16
N TRP A 406 1.49 -3.27 6.97
CA TRP A 406 0.46 -2.94 7.97
C TRP A 406 0.81 -3.37 9.40
N THR A 407 1.66 -4.40 9.60
CA THR A 407 2.09 -4.82 10.93
C THR A 407 3.32 -4.07 11.43
N LEU A 408 3.45 -3.90 12.75
CA LEU A 408 4.69 -3.50 13.40
C LEU A 408 5.57 -4.74 13.69
N SER A 409 6.89 -4.58 13.64
CA SER A 409 7.85 -5.65 13.93
C SER A 409 8.59 -5.39 15.24
N SER A 410 9.26 -6.41 15.79
CA SER A 410 10.07 -6.24 17.01
C SER A 410 11.06 -5.08 16.89
N GLY A 411 11.16 -4.30 17.96
CA GLY A 411 11.99 -3.09 18.01
C GLY A 411 11.51 -1.91 17.16
N SER A 412 10.36 -2.01 16.49
CA SER A 412 9.73 -0.87 15.80
C SER A 412 8.97 -0.01 16.81
N GLU A 413 9.14 1.32 16.78
CA GLU A 413 8.17 2.22 17.43
C GLU A 413 6.92 2.35 16.54
N ALA A 414 5.72 2.44 17.13
CA ALA A 414 4.51 2.75 16.39
C ALA A 414 4.62 4.14 15.73
N GLN A 415 4.78 4.15 14.40
CA GLN A 415 5.09 5.36 13.63
C GLN A 415 3.84 6.15 13.26
N GLU A 416 3.84 7.45 13.54
CA GLU A 416 2.91 8.40 12.96
C GLU A 416 3.37 8.66 11.51
N ILE A 417 2.50 8.44 10.51
CA ILE A 417 2.87 8.66 9.10
C ILE A 417 2.99 10.17 8.88
N GLU A 418 4.16 10.61 8.44
CA GLU A 418 4.47 12.04 8.25
C GLU A 418 3.72 12.62 7.03
N GLU A 419 3.08 13.78 7.20
CA GLU A 419 2.38 14.50 6.12
C GLU A 419 3.31 15.47 5.37
N LEU A 420 3.31 15.38 4.04
CA LEU A 420 3.89 16.33 3.09
C LEU A 420 2.80 17.30 2.64
N LYS A 421 2.98 18.60 2.95
CA LYS A 421 2.09 19.67 2.50
C LYS A 421 2.75 21.04 2.58
N GLY A 422 2.26 21.96 1.76
CA GLY A 422 2.67 23.35 1.71
C GLY A 422 4.05 23.56 1.07
N THR A 423 4.68 24.67 1.46
CA THR A 423 5.92 25.14 0.82
C THR A 423 7.17 24.70 1.57
N VAL A 424 8.14 24.16 0.83
CA VAL A 424 9.49 23.81 1.30
C VAL A 424 10.48 24.92 0.92
N THR A 425 11.04 25.61 1.91
CA THR A 425 12.00 26.72 1.72
C THR A 425 13.42 26.42 2.23
N SER A 426 13.62 25.23 2.79
CA SER A 426 14.92 24.69 3.22
C SER A 426 15.02 23.23 2.83
N ASP A 427 16.23 22.69 2.74
CA ASP A 427 16.44 21.29 2.37
C ASP A 427 15.64 20.34 3.28
N VAL A 428 15.00 19.34 2.67
CA VAL A 428 14.23 18.28 3.33
C VAL A 428 14.70 16.94 2.80
N THR A 429 14.79 15.93 3.66
CA THR A 429 15.06 14.54 3.29
C THR A 429 13.92 13.65 3.72
N LEU A 430 13.32 12.94 2.77
CA LEU A 430 12.42 11.82 3.02
C LEU A 430 13.28 10.56 3.19
N ALA A 431 13.34 10.04 4.41
CA ALA A 431 14.20 8.93 4.80
C ALA A 431 13.79 7.59 4.20
N ALA A 432 14.77 6.75 3.89
CA ALA A 432 14.61 5.47 3.21
C ALA A 432 13.59 4.54 3.87
N GLY A 433 12.83 3.79 3.06
CA GLY A 433 11.86 2.80 3.51
C GLY A 433 10.62 3.34 4.24
N LYS A 434 10.51 4.67 4.44
CA LYS A 434 9.35 5.27 5.09
C LYS A 434 8.20 5.49 4.10
N THR A 435 6.98 5.50 4.67
CA THR A 435 5.77 5.97 3.99
C THR A 435 5.45 7.40 4.43
N TYR A 436 5.02 8.24 3.49
CA TYR A 436 4.57 9.61 3.71
C TYR A 436 3.23 9.83 3.04
N TYR A 437 2.41 10.72 3.62
CA TYR A 437 1.16 11.17 3.01
C TYR A 437 1.33 12.51 2.32
N LEU A 438 1.00 12.60 1.03
CA LEU A 438 0.86 13.88 0.35
C LEU A 438 -0.56 14.40 0.57
N THR A 439 -0.68 15.61 1.13
CA THR A 439 -1.97 16.18 1.61
C THR A 439 -2.11 17.64 1.16
N GLY A 440 -2.17 17.82 -0.15
CA GLY A 440 -2.22 19.08 -0.88
C GLY A 440 -0.99 19.31 -1.73
N ASP A 441 -0.75 20.58 -2.07
CA ASP A 441 0.46 20.96 -2.80
C ASP A 441 1.70 20.77 -1.92
N TYR A 442 2.76 20.20 -2.49
CA TYR A 442 4.08 20.16 -1.87
C TYR A 442 5.09 20.87 -2.77
N THR A 443 5.26 22.16 -2.50
CA THR A 443 5.97 23.08 -3.40
C THR A 443 7.38 23.38 -2.89
N VAL A 444 8.40 22.93 -3.61
CA VAL A 444 9.81 23.16 -3.31
C VAL A 444 10.29 24.45 -3.95
N LYS A 445 10.76 25.40 -3.14
CA LYS A 445 11.20 26.73 -3.60
C LYS A 445 12.71 26.91 -3.47
N SER A 446 13.28 27.66 -4.40
CA SER A 446 14.70 27.99 -4.36
C SER A 446 15.07 28.69 -3.04
N PRO A 447 16.19 28.31 -2.39
CA PRO A 447 17.24 27.41 -2.86
C PRO A 447 17.10 25.95 -2.36
N ALA A 448 15.94 25.54 -1.87
CA ALA A 448 15.75 24.25 -1.22
C ALA A 448 15.91 23.06 -2.17
N THR A 449 16.36 21.95 -1.59
CA THR A 449 16.42 20.63 -2.21
C THR A 449 15.50 19.66 -1.47
N LEU A 450 14.58 19.01 -2.20
CA LEU A 450 13.85 17.84 -1.73
C LEU A 450 14.68 16.59 -2.05
N THR A 451 15.19 15.91 -1.02
CA THR A 451 15.88 14.62 -1.17
C THR A 451 14.90 13.50 -0.82
N ILE A 452 14.79 12.49 -1.68
CA ILE A 452 13.96 11.31 -1.47
C ILE A 452 14.88 10.09 -1.57
N GLU A 453 15.09 9.42 -0.44
CA GLU A 453 15.93 8.23 -0.38
C GLU A 453 15.21 6.99 -0.95
N GLU A 454 15.95 5.91 -1.17
CA GLU A 454 15.41 4.68 -1.76
C GLU A 454 14.31 4.04 -0.91
N GLY A 455 13.38 3.34 -1.57
CA GLY A 455 12.28 2.64 -0.92
C GLY A 455 11.22 3.54 -0.27
N VAL A 456 11.31 4.86 -0.41
CA VAL A 456 10.26 5.77 0.06
C VAL A 456 8.96 5.52 -0.71
N THR A 457 7.85 5.45 0.03
CA THR A 457 6.50 5.47 -0.55
C THR A 457 5.81 6.80 -0.20
N ILE A 458 5.35 7.53 -1.21
CA ILE A 458 4.50 8.73 -1.05
C ILE A 458 3.10 8.36 -1.53
N ILE A 459 2.10 8.55 -0.68
CA ILE A 459 0.70 8.25 -0.98
C ILE A 459 -0.08 9.56 -1.01
N ALA A 460 -0.60 9.94 -2.18
CA ALA A 460 -1.59 11.01 -2.32
C ALA A 460 -2.91 10.61 -1.67
N LYS A 461 -3.41 11.47 -0.79
CA LYS A 461 -4.60 11.26 0.02
C LYS A 461 -5.86 11.44 -0.82
N HIS A 462 -6.84 10.58 -0.63
CA HIS A 462 -8.13 10.74 -1.27
C HIS A 462 -9.02 11.67 -0.45
N ASP A 463 -8.91 12.98 -0.70
CA ASP A 463 -9.82 13.98 -0.13
C ASP A 463 -10.23 15.07 -1.13
N ASN A 464 -10.75 16.21 -0.65
CA ASN A 464 -11.21 17.32 -1.51
C ASN A 464 -10.08 18.30 -1.88
N THR A 465 -8.84 17.99 -1.52
CA THR A 465 -7.63 18.76 -1.82
C THR A 465 -6.89 18.04 -2.93
N VAL A 466 -6.38 18.79 -3.90
CA VAL A 466 -5.58 18.20 -4.98
C VAL A 466 -4.14 18.07 -4.51
N ASP A 467 -3.60 16.86 -4.66
CA ASP A 467 -2.24 16.50 -4.27
C ASP A 467 -1.29 16.57 -5.47
N TYR A 468 -0.17 17.28 -5.34
CA TYR A 468 0.90 17.29 -6.34
C TYR A 468 2.24 17.73 -5.75
N ILE A 469 3.34 17.36 -6.40
CA ILE A 469 4.69 17.82 -6.04
C ILE A 469 5.17 18.80 -7.11
N LEU A 470 5.54 20.01 -6.70
CA LEU A 470 6.03 21.06 -7.60
C LEU A 470 7.43 21.53 -7.19
N VAL A 471 8.38 21.46 -8.11
CA VAL A 471 9.76 21.96 -7.93
C VAL A 471 9.94 23.22 -8.75
N GLU A 472 9.92 24.38 -8.11
CA GLU A 472 10.05 25.68 -8.79
C GLU A 472 11.47 25.95 -9.30
N GLN A 473 11.61 26.89 -10.26
CA GLN A 473 12.90 27.31 -10.80
C GLN A 473 13.96 27.60 -9.73
N GLY A 474 15.07 26.89 -9.82
CA GLY A 474 16.21 27.03 -8.90
C GLY A 474 16.08 26.30 -7.57
N ALA A 475 14.97 25.61 -7.31
CA ALA A 475 14.90 24.52 -6.34
C ALA A 475 15.44 23.22 -6.98
N LYS A 476 15.57 22.16 -6.18
CA LYS A 476 16.01 20.84 -6.66
C LYS A 476 15.20 19.70 -6.08
N ILE A 477 15.17 18.59 -6.82
CA ILE A 477 14.74 17.28 -6.35
C ILE A 477 15.84 16.25 -6.57
N ASN A 478 16.24 15.54 -5.52
CA ASN A 478 17.18 14.43 -5.56
C ASN A 478 16.47 13.17 -5.08
N ALA A 479 15.77 12.49 -5.99
CA ALA A 479 15.06 11.25 -5.74
C ALA A 479 15.82 10.10 -6.41
N ALA A 480 16.41 9.21 -5.63
CA ALA A 480 17.25 8.13 -6.17
C ALA A 480 16.95 6.81 -5.45
N GLY A 481 15.96 6.08 -5.98
CA GLY A 481 15.69 4.70 -5.63
C GLY A 481 16.68 3.73 -6.26
N THR A 482 16.40 2.45 -6.05
CA THR A 482 17.11 1.31 -6.67
C THR A 482 16.11 0.35 -7.32
N ALA A 483 16.59 -0.60 -8.11
CA ALA A 483 15.71 -1.62 -8.70
C ALA A 483 15.03 -2.47 -7.61
N GLU A 484 15.74 -2.74 -6.52
CA GLU A 484 15.26 -3.49 -5.37
C GLU A 484 14.35 -2.65 -4.46
N ASN A 485 14.64 -1.35 -4.32
CA ASN A 485 13.90 -0.41 -3.49
C ASN A 485 13.52 0.84 -4.29
N PRO A 486 12.58 0.73 -5.26
CA PRO A 486 12.14 1.89 -6.03
C PRO A 486 11.43 2.90 -5.12
N ILE A 487 11.50 4.17 -5.48
CA ILE A 487 10.63 5.18 -4.90
C ILE A 487 9.25 5.02 -5.54
N VAL A 488 8.21 4.94 -4.72
CA VAL A 488 6.83 4.78 -5.18
C VAL A 488 6.04 6.04 -4.84
N MET A 489 5.52 6.73 -5.85
CA MET A 489 4.58 7.83 -5.70
C MET A 489 3.23 7.38 -6.25
N THR A 490 2.27 7.17 -5.37
CA THR A 490 0.97 6.54 -5.69
C THR A 490 -0.17 7.27 -4.99
N SER A 491 -1.41 6.78 -5.10
CA SER A 491 -2.59 7.35 -4.45
C SER A 491 -3.37 6.33 -3.64
N GLU A 492 -4.14 6.78 -2.65
CA GLU A 492 -5.10 5.92 -1.93
C GLU A 492 -6.17 5.35 -2.86
N LYS A 493 -6.62 6.16 -3.82
CA LYS A 493 -7.69 5.81 -4.76
C LYS A 493 -7.27 4.75 -5.78
N LYS A 494 -6.00 4.76 -6.20
CA LYS A 494 -5.44 3.86 -7.23
C LYS A 494 -6.26 3.82 -8.52
N GLU A 495 -6.75 4.99 -8.94
CA GLU A 495 -7.49 5.20 -10.16
C GLU A 495 -6.81 6.28 -10.99
N ALA A 496 -6.79 6.14 -12.31
CA ALA A 496 -6.28 7.16 -13.22
C ALA A 496 -6.86 8.55 -12.87
N GLY A 497 -6.01 9.56 -12.74
CA GLY A 497 -6.39 10.92 -12.37
C GLY A 497 -6.56 11.16 -10.87
N ALA A 498 -6.10 10.26 -10.01
CA ALA A 498 -6.27 10.40 -8.57
C ALA A 498 -5.44 11.51 -7.93
N TRP A 499 -4.32 11.91 -8.55
CA TRP A 499 -3.46 12.99 -8.08
C TRP A 499 -2.67 13.65 -9.23
N GLY A 500 -2.08 14.81 -8.96
CA GLY A 500 -1.53 15.71 -9.98
C GLY A 500 -0.10 15.43 -10.43
N GLY A 501 0.56 14.37 -9.96
CA GLY A 501 1.90 14.00 -10.44
C GLY A 501 3.05 14.89 -9.98
N LEU A 502 4.18 14.80 -10.69
CA LEU A 502 5.45 15.48 -10.38
C LEU A 502 5.79 16.56 -11.43
N HIS A 503 5.97 17.79 -10.98
CA HIS A 503 6.17 18.96 -11.82
C HIS A 503 7.53 19.61 -11.54
N ILE A 504 8.35 19.80 -12.57
CA ILE A 504 9.71 20.35 -12.43
C ILE A 504 9.91 21.53 -13.37
N CYS A 505 10.15 22.71 -12.80
CA CYS A 505 10.41 23.94 -13.54
C CYS A 505 11.90 24.26 -13.57
N GLY A 506 12.50 24.24 -14.76
CA GLY A 506 13.89 24.59 -15.02
C GLY A 506 14.05 25.92 -15.78
N LYS A 507 15.30 26.31 -16.00
CA LYS A 507 15.72 27.57 -16.65
C LYS A 507 16.22 27.40 -18.08
N ALA A 508 16.04 26.22 -18.67
CA ALA A 508 16.48 25.95 -20.03
C ALA A 508 15.58 26.64 -21.08
N PRO A 509 16.08 26.85 -22.31
CA PRO A 509 15.33 27.49 -23.37
C PRO A 509 14.02 26.80 -23.72
N VAL A 510 12.99 27.61 -23.97
CA VAL A 510 11.65 27.21 -24.41
C VAL A 510 11.22 28.17 -25.52
N ASN A 511 10.34 27.73 -26.43
CA ASN A 511 9.95 28.51 -27.59
C ASN A 511 8.63 29.27 -27.42
N VAL A 512 8.23 29.55 -26.18
CA VAL A 512 7.12 30.47 -25.87
C VAL A 512 7.51 31.94 -26.01
N GLN A 513 6.52 32.82 -26.18
CA GLN A 513 6.75 34.25 -26.32
C GLN A 513 7.55 34.83 -25.15
N GLY A 514 8.73 35.37 -25.42
CA GLY A 514 9.62 35.93 -24.40
C GLY A 514 10.52 34.92 -23.69
N GLY A 515 10.49 33.63 -24.09
CA GLY A 515 11.35 32.57 -23.58
C GLY A 515 11.06 32.16 -22.14
N LYS A 516 9.86 32.47 -21.63
CA LYS A 516 9.41 32.16 -20.27
C LYS A 516 7.93 31.83 -20.27
N GLY A 517 7.59 30.70 -19.66
CA GLY A 517 6.22 30.21 -19.53
C GLY A 517 5.75 30.20 -18.08
N THR A 518 4.53 29.72 -17.87
CA THR A 518 3.91 29.51 -16.57
C THR A 518 3.31 28.11 -16.57
N SER A 519 3.72 27.27 -15.62
CA SER A 519 3.26 25.88 -15.54
C SER A 519 1.75 25.82 -15.37
N GLU A 520 1.15 24.73 -15.83
CA GLU A 520 -0.30 24.57 -15.78
C GLU A 520 -0.79 24.43 -14.34
N ILE A 521 0.04 23.81 -13.49
CA ILE A 521 -0.17 23.64 -12.06
C ILE A 521 0.70 24.62 -11.27
N GLY A 522 0.10 25.27 -10.25
CA GLY A 522 0.78 26.14 -9.31
C GLY A 522 1.24 27.50 -9.87
N ASP A 523 1.01 27.75 -11.16
CA ASP A 523 1.43 28.97 -11.87
C ASP A 523 2.92 29.31 -11.68
N ALA A 524 3.80 28.29 -11.64
CA ALA A 524 5.23 28.47 -11.47
C ALA A 524 5.91 28.91 -12.77
N ALA A 525 6.88 29.82 -12.64
CA ALA A 525 7.67 30.27 -13.79
C ALA A 525 8.63 29.16 -14.26
N TYR A 526 8.73 28.98 -15.57
CA TYR A 526 9.74 28.12 -16.21
C TYR A 526 10.32 28.79 -17.46
N GLY A 527 11.39 28.21 -18.00
CA GLY A 527 12.08 28.72 -19.18
C GLY A 527 13.14 29.78 -18.87
N GLY A 528 14.12 29.91 -19.76
CA GLY A 528 15.22 30.84 -19.62
C GLY A 528 16.28 30.67 -20.70
N ASP A 529 17.53 31.01 -20.38
CA ASP A 529 18.68 30.94 -21.27
C ASP A 529 19.75 29.93 -20.82
N ASP A 530 19.50 29.18 -19.74
CA ASP A 530 20.46 28.23 -19.17
C ASP A 530 20.15 26.79 -19.61
N ALA A 531 20.63 26.44 -20.80
CA ALA A 531 20.50 25.09 -21.34
C ALA A 531 21.17 24.01 -20.46
N ALA A 532 22.05 24.38 -19.53
CA ALA A 532 22.73 23.45 -18.63
C ALA A 532 22.13 23.46 -17.20
N ASP A 533 20.96 24.08 -17.01
CA ASP A 533 20.28 24.13 -15.72
C ASP A 533 20.12 22.73 -15.12
N ASN A 534 20.21 22.66 -13.79
CA ASN A 534 20.21 21.41 -13.03
C ASN A 534 19.17 21.47 -11.92
N SER A 535 18.04 20.80 -12.18
CA SER A 535 16.92 20.63 -11.26
C SER A 535 17.07 19.41 -10.34
N GLY A 536 18.17 18.66 -10.45
CA GLY A 536 18.54 17.56 -9.56
C GLY A 536 18.68 16.20 -10.25
N LYS A 537 18.25 15.13 -9.57
CA LYS A 537 18.38 13.74 -10.01
C LYS A 537 17.09 12.96 -9.74
N LEU A 538 16.62 12.20 -10.73
CA LEU A 538 15.52 11.24 -10.63
C LEU A 538 16.03 9.86 -11.04
N SER A 539 15.85 8.85 -10.18
CA SER A 539 16.16 7.47 -10.55
C SER A 539 15.37 6.40 -9.80
N TYR A 540 14.98 5.35 -10.51
CA TYR A 540 14.12 4.24 -10.05
C TYR A 540 12.89 4.74 -9.30
N ILE A 541 12.00 5.41 -10.05
CA ILE A 541 10.77 6.01 -9.51
C ILE A 541 9.57 5.46 -10.28
N ARG A 542 8.54 5.02 -9.56
CA ARG A 542 7.22 4.75 -10.11
C ARG A 542 6.26 5.87 -9.72
N LEU A 543 5.63 6.47 -10.72
CA LEU A 543 4.49 7.37 -10.56
C LEU A 543 3.25 6.64 -11.04
N GLU A 544 2.32 6.40 -10.12
CA GLU A 544 1.14 5.58 -10.37
C GLU A 544 -0.11 6.44 -10.25
N TYR A 545 -1.05 6.31 -11.19
CA TYR A 545 -2.39 6.89 -11.09
C TYR A 545 -2.44 8.43 -11.05
N THR A 546 -1.49 9.08 -11.73
CA THR A 546 -1.46 10.54 -11.94
C THR A 546 -2.54 10.98 -12.94
N GLY A 547 -2.61 12.25 -13.34
CA GLY A 547 -3.60 12.69 -14.34
C GLY A 547 -4.63 13.72 -13.87
N TYR A 548 -4.55 14.25 -12.64
CA TYR A 548 -5.69 15.00 -12.07
C TYR A 548 -6.14 16.18 -12.94
N ALA A 549 -7.41 16.18 -13.35
CA ALA A 549 -8.03 17.26 -14.12
C ALA A 549 -8.41 18.45 -13.22
N PHE A 550 -7.66 19.55 -13.30
CA PHE A 550 -7.92 20.78 -12.53
C PHE A 550 -9.06 21.62 -13.15
N SER A 551 -9.20 21.57 -14.47
CA SER A 551 -10.27 22.21 -15.23
C SER A 551 -10.40 21.57 -16.61
N GLU A 552 -11.43 21.93 -17.38
CA GLU A 552 -11.60 21.45 -18.77
C GLU A 552 -10.40 21.77 -19.69
N ASP A 553 -9.57 22.75 -19.33
CA ASP A 553 -8.40 23.18 -20.12
C ASP A 553 -7.05 22.95 -19.39
N LYS A 554 -7.05 22.30 -18.22
CA LYS A 554 -5.83 22.06 -17.42
C LYS A 554 -5.90 20.70 -16.75
N GLU A 555 -5.14 19.77 -17.26
CA GLU A 555 -4.95 18.43 -16.71
C GLU A 555 -3.48 18.29 -16.29
N ALA A 556 -3.13 17.17 -15.64
CA ALA A 556 -1.86 17.05 -14.94
C ALA A 556 -1.19 15.72 -15.25
N ASN A 557 -0.02 15.76 -15.86
CA ASN A 557 0.67 14.56 -16.33
C ASN A 557 1.27 13.70 -15.21
N GLY A 558 1.88 12.57 -15.60
CA GLY A 558 2.74 11.78 -14.73
C GLY A 558 3.94 12.57 -14.23
N VAL A 559 4.88 12.85 -15.13
CA VAL A 559 6.01 13.75 -14.86
C VAL A 559 6.07 14.82 -15.93
N THR A 560 6.08 16.08 -15.50
CA THR A 560 6.17 17.23 -16.40
C THR A 560 7.49 17.95 -16.25
N PHE A 561 8.21 18.07 -17.37
CA PHE A 561 9.48 18.78 -17.48
C PHE A 561 9.26 20.14 -18.14
N TYR A 562 9.08 21.17 -17.32
CA TYR A 562 8.93 22.54 -17.78
C TYR A 562 10.30 23.22 -17.94
N GLY A 563 10.83 23.31 -19.16
CA GLY A 563 12.11 23.97 -19.45
C GLY A 563 13.28 23.40 -18.65
N VAL A 564 13.33 22.09 -18.42
CA VAL A 564 14.37 21.44 -17.60
C VAL A 564 15.67 21.30 -18.40
N GLY A 565 16.79 21.64 -17.77
CA GLY A 565 18.10 21.67 -18.43
C GLY A 565 18.85 20.34 -18.45
N SER A 566 19.86 20.26 -19.31
CA SER A 566 20.70 19.06 -19.51
C SER A 566 21.63 18.76 -18.32
N GLY A 567 21.68 19.64 -17.32
CA GLY A 567 22.37 19.38 -16.06
C GLY A 567 21.60 18.46 -15.11
N THR A 568 20.31 18.22 -15.38
CA THR A 568 19.43 17.33 -14.63
C THR A 568 19.63 15.88 -15.08
N SER A 569 19.71 14.94 -14.13
CA SER A 569 19.85 13.51 -14.42
C SER A 569 18.51 12.79 -14.27
N VAL A 570 18.03 12.13 -15.33
CA VAL A 570 16.77 11.38 -15.32
C VAL A 570 17.01 9.98 -15.90
N ASP A 571 16.81 8.95 -15.07
CA ASP A 571 17.22 7.58 -15.38
C ASP A 571 16.35 6.54 -14.64
N HIS A 572 15.61 5.65 -15.31
CA HIS A 572 14.69 4.67 -14.69
C HIS A 572 13.45 5.31 -14.04
N LEU A 573 12.51 5.78 -14.86
CA LEU A 573 11.21 6.28 -14.40
C LEU A 573 10.07 5.50 -15.06
N GLN A 574 9.02 5.21 -14.30
CA GLN A 574 7.77 4.67 -14.81
C GLN A 574 6.60 5.63 -14.52
N ALA A 575 5.79 5.90 -15.54
CA ALA A 575 4.44 6.44 -15.40
C ALA A 575 3.44 5.29 -15.65
N TYR A 576 2.56 5.03 -14.69
CA TYR A 576 1.65 3.88 -14.69
C TYR A 576 0.20 4.33 -14.50
N ARG A 577 -0.64 4.04 -15.50
CA ARG A 577 -2.10 4.26 -15.47
C ARG A 577 -2.53 5.67 -15.05
N GLY A 578 -1.87 6.69 -15.62
CA GLY A 578 -2.32 8.07 -15.50
C GLY A 578 -3.55 8.37 -16.37
N SER A 579 -4.35 9.38 -16.02
CA SER A 579 -5.47 9.84 -16.87
C SER A 579 -5.11 10.92 -17.90
N ASP A 580 -3.83 11.21 -18.03
CA ASP A 580 -3.25 12.23 -18.90
C ASP A 580 -1.86 11.70 -19.35
N ASP A 581 -0.99 12.55 -19.89
CA ASP A 581 0.29 12.09 -20.42
C ASP A 581 1.16 11.40 -19.38
N GLY A 582 1.86 10.34 -19.79
CA GLY A 582 2.83 9.66 -18.94
C GLY A 582 4.01 10.58 -18.60
N PHE A 583 4.60 11.18 -19.64
CA PHE A 583 5.70 12.12 -19.53
C PHE A 583 5.51 13.24 -20.55
N GLU A 584 5.58 14.49 -20.09
CA GLU A 584 5.45 15.66 -20.97
C GLU A 584 6.67 16.59 -20.85
N PHE A 585 7.16 17.06 -22.00
CA PHE A 585 8.27 18.01 -22.09
C PHE A 585 7.81 19.35 -22.68
N PHE A 586 7.73 20.38 -21.83
CA PHE A 586 7.54 21.76 -22.27
C PHE A 586 8.92 22.42 -22.49
N GLY A 587 9.49 22.19 -23.67
CA GLY A 587 10.80 22.70 -24.04
C GLY A 587 11.96 22.17 -23.19
N GLY A 588 13.06 22.92 -23.15
CA GLY A 588 14.26 22.55 -22.40
C GLY A 588 15.20 21.59 -23.13
N THR A 589 16.18 21.05 -22.40
CA THR A 589 17.31 20.27 -22.93
C THR A 589 17.63 19.04 -22.08
N VAL A 590 16.75 18.67 -21.15
CA VAL A 590 16.89 17.48 -20.30
C VAL A 590 17.06 16.22 -21.15
N CYS A 591 17.97 15.36 -20.73
CA CYS A 591 18.18 14.06 -21.36
C CYS A 591 17.67 12.94 -20.44
N VAL A 592 17.00 11.94 -21.00
CA VAL A 592 16.31 10.87 -20.25
C VAL A 592 16.76 9.48 -20.70
N LYS A 593 16.91 8.54 -19.78
CA LYS A 593 17.23 7.14 -20.12
C LYS A 593 16.34 6.18 -19.32
N TYR A 594 16.00 5.03 -19.90
CA TYR A 594 15.21 3.99 -19.23
C TYR A 594 13.84 4.51 -18.76
N MET A 595 13.01 4.92 -19.70
CA MET A 595 11.68 5.49 -19.44
C MET A 595 10.60 4.49 -19.80
N VAL A 596 9.60 4.31 -18.94
CA VAL A 596 8.49 3.37 -19.15
C VAL A 596 7.16 4.08 -18.94
N ALA A 597 6.32 4.12 -19.96
CA ALA A 597 4.93 4.58 -19.85
C ALA A 597 3.99 3.39 -20.08
N THR A 598 3.17 3.09 -19.09
CA THR A 598 2.25 1.94 -19.12
C THR A 598 0.81 2.43 -18.96
N SER A 599 0.03 2.36 -20.04
CA SER A 599 -1.43 2.53 -20.03
C SER A 599 -1.94 3.85 -19.45
N CYS A 600 -1.21 4.94 -19.70
CA CYS A 600 -1.71 6.30 -19.50
C CYS A 600 -2.77 6.60 -20.58
N SER A 601 -3.88 7.26 -20.22
CA SER A 601 -5.05 7.36 -21.11
C SER A 601 -4.89 8.39 -22.23
N ASP A 602 -4.03 9.39 -22.07
CA ASP A 602 -3.68 10.27 -23.18
C ASP A 602 -2.39 9.76 -23.86
N ASP A 603 -1.35 10.58 -23.97
CA ASP A 603 -0.13 10.21 -24.65
C ASP A 603 0.90 9.54 -23.71
N SER A 604 1.62 8.54 -24.20
CA SER A 604 2.67 7.91 -23.38
C SER A 604 3.87 8.83 -23.19
N PHE A 605 4.21 9.59 -24.22
CA PHE A 605 5.21 10.65 -24.21
C PHE A 605 4.72 11.81 -25.07
N ASP A 606 4.70 13.02 -24.52
CA ASP A 606 4.43 14.24 -25.27
C ASP A 606 5.65 15.18 -25.21
N TRP A 607 5.92 15.88 -26.30
CA TRP A 607 6.70 17.11 -26.19
C TRP A 607 6.13 18.26 -27.01
N THR A 608 6.34 19.45 -26.45
CA THR A 608 6.06 20.72 -27.08
C THR A 608 7.12 21.75 -26.70
N GLU A 609 6.89 22.99 -27.08
CA GLU A 609 7.64 24.19 -26.66
C GLU A 609 9.17 24.17 -26.90
N GLY A 610 9.65 23.36 -27.85
CA GLY A 610 11.04 23.41 -28.30
C GLY A 610 12.00 22.51 -27.53
N TRP A 611 11.59 21.29 -27.15
CA TRP A 611 12.45 20.36 -26.43
C TRP A 611 13.59 19.86 -27.33
N CYS A 612 14.83 20.03 -26.87
CA CYS A 612 16.06 19.68 -27.60
C CYS A 612 16.95 18.71 -26.80
N GLY A 613 16.32 17.79 -26.07
CA GLY A 613 17.00 16.77 -25.26
C GLY A 613 17.46 15.54 -26.02
N LYS A 614 17.89 14.53 -25.27
CA LYS A 614 18.22 13.19 -25.79
C LYS A 614 17.50 12.11 -25.01
N GLY A 615 17.15 11.01 -25.67
CA GLY A 615 16.45 9.87 -25.06
C GLY A 615 17.04 8.52 -25.47
N GLN A 616 17.19 7.58 -24.54
CA GLN A 616 17.51 6.19 -24.89
C GLN A 616 16.79 5.16 -24.02
N PHE A 617 16.40 4.03 -24.61
CA PHE A 617 15.68 2.94 -23.93
C PHE A 617 14.33 3.41 -23.38
N MET A 618 13.43 3.81 -24.29
CA MET A 618 12.09 4.27 -23.94
C MET A 618 11.05 3.23 -24.36
N VAL A 619 10.15 2.92 -23.44
CA VAL A 619 9.07 1.94 -23.61
C VAL A 619 7.74 2.65 -23.45
N ALA A 620 6.82 2.41 -24.38
CA ALA A 620 5.40 2.70 -24.20
C ALA A 620 4.61 1.41 -24.43
N TYR A 621 3.71 1.08 -23.50
CA TYR A 621 2.76 0.00 -23.65
C TYR A 621 1.36 0.44 -23.25
N GLN A 622 0.41 0.31 -24.17
CA GLN A 622 -1.00 0.60 -23.91
C GLN A 622 -1.79 -0.72 -23.88
N GLU A 623 -2.46 -0.96 -22.76
CA GLU A 623 -3.42 -2.06 -22.61
C GLU A 623 -4.75 -1.69 -23.29
N ASN A 624 -5.58 -2.69 -23.61
CA ASN A 624 -6.82 -2.43 -24.33
C ASN A 624 -7.91 -1.78 -23.47
N GLU A 625 -8.81 -1.03 -24.12
CA GLU A 625 -9.92 -0.32 -23.46
C GLU A 625 -10.81 -1.27 -22.65
N GLU A 626 -11.04 -2.49 -23.15
CA GLU A 626 -11.85 -3.50 -22.44
C GLU A 626 -11.27 -3.85 -21.05
N THR A 627 -9.95 -3.74 -20.87
CA THR A 627 -9.26 -4.04 -19.62
C THR A 627 -9.10 -2.80 -18.74
N LEU A 628 -8.83 -1.64 -19.33
CA LEU A 628 -8.58 -0.38 -18.60
C LEU A 628 -9.87 0.35 -18.21
N GLY A 629 -10.94 0.19 -18.99
CA GLY A 629 -12.18 0.99 -18.88
C GLY A 629 -12.08 2.38 -19.51
N TYR A 630 -10.95 2.71 -20.13
CA TYR A 630 -10.68 3.91 -20.90
C TYR A 630 -9.74 3.57 -22.05
N ASP A 631 -9.78 4.38 -23.12
CA ASP A 631 -8.86 4.23 -24.26
C ASP A 631 -7.57 5.02 -24.01
N CYS A 632 -6.53 4.73 -24.79
CA CYS A 632 -5.27 5.47 -24.82
C CYS A 632 -5.09 6.18 -26.16
N ASP A 633 -4.64 7.45 -26.19
CA ASP A 633 -4.33 8.15 -27.45
C ASP A 633 -2.99 7.70 -28.04
N CYS A 634 -2.00 8.57 -28.22
CA CYS A 634 -0.76 8.26 -28.93
C CYS A 634 0.28 7.58 -28.03
N LEU A 635 1.20 6.85 -28.66
CA LEU A 635 2.43 6.43 -27.97
C LEU A 635 3.42 7.59 -27.88
N MET A 636 3.44 8.46 -28.89
CA MET A 636 4.13 9.74 -28.84
C MET A 636 3.36 10.83 -29.59
N GLU A 637 3.06 11.95 -28.94
CA GLU A 637 2.65 13.20 -29.57
C GLU A 637 3.80 14.21 -29.55
N CYS A 638 3.97 14.94 -30.65
CA CYS A 638 5.25 15.58 -30.94
C CYS A 638 5.08 16.90 -31.67
N ASP A 639 5.27 17.99 -30.94
CA ASP A 639 5.16 19.36 -31.42
C ASP A 639 6.40 20.21 -31.16
N SER A 640 6.56 21.27 -31.96
CA SER A 640 7.46 22.36 -31.63
C SER A 640 6.69 23.52 -31.02
N ASN A 641 5.72 24.05 -31.78
CA ASN A 641 4.80 25.08 -31.31
C ASN A 641 3.60 25.09 -32.26
N ASP A 642 2.41 24.84 -31.72
CA ASP A 642 1.17 24.68 -32.49
C ASP A 642 0.73 25.96 -33.23
N LYS A 643 1.04 27.13 -32.68
CA LYS A 643 0.66 28.46 -33.19
C LYS A 643 1.65 29.04 -34.18
N ASP A 644 2.94 28.82 -33.97
CA ASP A 644 4.02 29.26 -34.86
C ASP A 644 5.13 28.22 -34.95
N ASN A 645 5.01 27.33 -35.94
CA ASN A 645 5.95 26.24 -36.26
C ASN A 645 7.37 26.71 -36.63
N SER A 646 7.69 28.01 -36.55
CA SER A 646 9.02 28.56 -36.81
C SER A 646 9.71 29.15 -35.58
N LEU A 647 9.05 29.14 -34.41
CA LEU A 647 9.63 29.63 -33.18
C LEU A 647 10.84 28.78 -32.75
N THR A 648 11.87 29.49 -32.28
CA THR A 648 13.13 28.87 -31.82
C THR A 648 13.22 28.88 -30.30
N PRO A 649 13.78 27.84 -29.66
CA PRO A 649 14.28 26.61 -30.28
C PRO A 649 13.15 25.78 -30.93
N VAL A 650 13.42 25.19 -32.09
CA VAL A 650 12.51 24.21 -32.69
C VAL A 650 12.73 22.90 -31.95
N SER A 651 11.66 22.20 -31.55
CA SER A 651 11.81 20.88 -30.89
C SER A 651 12.63 19.98 -31.81
N HIS A 652 13.73 19.45 -31.29
CA HIS A 652 14.67 18.60 -32.03
C HIS A 652 15.34 17.58 -31.09
N PRO A 653 14.57 16.66 -30.49
CA PRO A 653 15.16 15.63 -29.66
C PRO A 653 15.92 14.60 -30.51
N VAL A 654 16.96 13.99 -29.91
CA VAL A 654 17.69 12.86 -30.49
C VAL A 654 17.42 11.61 -29.67
N LEU A 655 16.68 10.66 -30.24
CA LEU A 655 16.15 9.48 -29.57
C LEU A 655 16.72 8.19 -30.19
N SER A 656 17.03 7.19 -29.35
CA SER A 656 17.51 5.87 -29.80
C SER A 656 16.95 4.73 -28.95
N ASN A 657 16.70 3.56 -29.53
CA ASN A 657 16.27 2.35 -28.82
C ASN A 657 14.89 2.53 -28.15
N LEU A 658 13.83 2.50 -28.97
CA LEU A 658 12.45 2.64 -28.51
C LEU A 658 11.65 1.38 -28.82
N THR A 659 10.83 0.93 -27.87
CA THR A 659 9.79 -0.08 -28.11
C THR A 659 8.44 0.52 -27.75
N LEU A 660 7.63 0.82 -28.77
CA LEU A 660 6.32 1.46 -28.62
C LEU A 660 5.24 0.49 -29.10
N VAL A 661 4.36 0.08 -28.18
CA VAL A 661 3.33 -0.95 -28.39
C VAL A 661 1.96 -0.41 -27.99
N GLY A 662 1.11 -0.11 -28.97
CA GLY A 662 -0.25 0.34 -28.75
C GLY A 662 -1.26 -0.78 -28.48
N ASN A 663 -2.49 -0.35 -28.22
CA ASN A 663 -3.61 -1.18 -27.79
C ASN A 663 -4.49 -1.76 -28.93
N GLY A 664 -4.12 -1.51 -30.19
CA GLY A 664 -4.78 -2.02 -31.39
C GLY A 664 -5.87 -1.13 -31.97
N ASN A 665 -6.12 0.07 -31.40
CA ASN A 665 -7.12 1.01 -31.93
C ASN A 665 -6.65 1.75 -33.21
N ASP A 666 -7.55 2.54 -33.79
CA ASP A 666 -7.33 3.30 -35.03
C ASP A 666 -6.52 4.60 -34.86
N GLY A 667 -6.02 4.83 -33.65
CA GLY A 667 -5.19 5.96 -33.25
C GLY A 667 -3.78 5.94 -33.84
N ARG A 668 -2.92 6.85 -33.33
CA ARG A 668 -1.53 7.00 -33.83
C ARG A 668 -0.54 6.34 -32.88
N GLY A 669 0.49 5.71 -33.46
CA GLY A 669 1.68 5.30 -32.71
C GLY A 669 2.51 6.52 -32.38
N VAL A 670 3.33 6.97 -33.33
CA VAL A 670 4.09 8.23 -33.24
C VAL A 670 3.46 9.29 -34.13
N ARG A 671 3.20 10.47 -33.58
CA ARG A 671 2.55 11.60 -34.24
C ARG A 671 3.46 12.82 -34.33
N LEU A 672 4.25 12.91 -35.41
CA LEU A 672 5.10 14.08 -35.69
C LEU A 672 4.27 15.21 -36.32
N ARG A 673 3.86 16.18 -35.50
CA ARG A 673 2.77 17.08 -35.87
C ARG A 673 3.22 18.51 -36.16
N ALA A 674 3.33 19.40 -35.19
CA ALA A 674 3.35 20.85 -35.40
C ALA A 674 4.77 21.43 -35.42
N GLY A 675 5.42 21.34 -36.58
CA GLY A 675 6.73 21.94 -36.81
C GLY A 675 7.87 21.26 -36.05
N THR A 676 7.62 20.14 -35.35
CA THR A 676 8.68 19.39 -34.68
C THR A 676 9.69 18.89 -35.69
N GLU A 677 10.96 18.95 -35.31
CA GLU A 677 12.06 18.20 -35.87
C GLU A 677 12.38 17.02 -34.93
N VAL A 678 13.05 15.97 -35.41
CA VAL A 678 13.48 14.84 -34.58
C VAL A 678 14.59 14.05 -35.28
N GLU A 679 15.52 13.49 -34.50
CA GLU A 679 16.35 12.38 -34.95
C GLU A 679 15.95 11.11 -34.17
N LEU A 680 15.25 10.17 -34.82
CA LEU A 680 14.81 8.91 -34.23
C LEU A 680 15.60 7.73 -34.82
N TYR A 681 16.23 6.97 -33.94
CA TYR A 681 17.02 5.79 -34.27
C TYR A 681 16.52 4.54 -33.54
N ASN A 682 16.75 3.37 -34.13
CA ASN A 682 16.65 2.08 -33.47
C ASN A 682 15.26 1.81 -32.82
N ALA A 683 14.17 2.09 -33.52
CA ALA A 683 12.81 2.05 -32.95
C ALA A 683 11.95 0.91 -33.52
N ILE A 684 11.13 0.31 -32.64
CA ILE A 684 10.02 -0.59 -32.97
C ILE A 684 8.72 0.14 -32.64
N ILE A 685 7.82 0.25 -33.62
CA ILE A 685 6.52 0.91 -33.44
C ILE A 685 5.39 0.01 -33.96
N THR A 686 4.54 -0.45 -33.04
CA THR A 686 3.47 -1.42 -33.33
C THR A 686 2.22 -1.15 -32.49
N GLY A 687 1.13 -1.86 -32.79
CA GLY A 687 -0.08 -1.86 -31.97
C GLY A 687 -0.98 -0.64 -32.15
N LYS A 688 -0.76 0.22 -33.16
CA LYS A 688 -1.72 1.25 -33.59
C LYS A 688 -1.93 1.12 -35.09
N GLU A 689 -3.15 1.35 -35.59
CA GLU A 689 -3.40 1.27 -37.04
C GLU A 689 -2.57 2.29 -37.83
N GLN A 690 -2.27 3.46 -37.24
CA GLN A 690 -1.39 4.48 -37.82
C GLN A 690 -0.08 4.55 -37.03
N PRO A 691 0.88 3.61 -37.25
CA PRO A 691 2.05 3.50 -36.39
C PRO A 691 2.98 4.72 -36.46
N LEU A 692 2.99 5.45 -37.57
CA LEU A 692 3.77 6.68 -37.72
C LEU A 692 3.07 7.66 -38.64
N THR A 693 2.84 8.88 -38.14
CA THR A 693 2.21 9.97 -38.89
C THR A 693 3.09 11.21 -38.90
N VAL A 694 3.09 11.93 -40.03
CA VAL A 694 3.76 13.23 -40.22
C VAL A 694 2.74 14.23 -40.78
N GLU A 695 2.53 15.37 -40.11
CA GLU A 695 1.32 16.16 -40.37
C GLU A 695 1.51 17.55 -40.98
N THR A 696 2.57 18.29 -40.64
CA THR A 696 2.74 19.67 -41.13
C THR A 696 3.79 19.81 -42.22
N VAL A 697 3.67 20.89 -42.99
CA VAL A 697 4.62 21.23 -44.06
C VAL A 697 6.03 21.39 -43.50
N ASN A 698 6.18 21.97 -42.31
CA ASN A 698 7.48 22.18 -41.68
C ASN A 698 8.11 20.84 -41.26
N THR A 699 7.37 20.00 -40.53
CA THR A 699 7.82 18.67 -40.10
C THR A 699 8.20 17.78 -41.28
N GLU A 700 7.36 17.70 -42.32
CA GLU A 700 7.67 16.87 -43.48
C GLU A 700 8.85 17.41 -44.32
N ASN A 701 9.00 18.74 -44.43
CA ASN A 701 10.16 19.31 -45.09
C ASN A 701 11.45 19.08 -44.28
N ALA A 702 11.40 19.11 -42.96
CA ALA A 702 12.56 18.81 -42.12
C ALA A 702 13.06 17.38 -42.39
N LEU A 703 12.17 16.40 -42.47
CA LEU A 703 12.50 15.02 -42.84
C LEU A 703 13.02 14.93 -44.28
N LYS A 704 12.32 15.52 -45.25
CA LYS A 704 12.72 15.47 -46.67
C LYS A 704 14.08 16.12 -46.93
N ASN A 705 14.40 17.18 -46.21
CA ASN A 705 15.66 17.92 -46.37
C ASN A 705 16.79 17.35 -45.49
N GLY A 706 16.52 16.32 -44.67
CA GLY A 706 17.50 15.67 -43.81
C GLY A 706 17.89 16.46 -42.56
N ILE A 707 17.06 17.44 -42.18
CA ILE A 707 17.16 18.13 -40.88
C ILE A 707 16.70 17.17 -39.79
N SER A 708 15.53 16.57 -39.97
CA SER A 708 15.06 15.44 -39.17
C SER A 708 15.50 14.11 -39.80
N ARG A 709 15.61 13.07 -38.98
CA ARG A 709 16.09 11.74 -39.40
C ARG A 709 15.24 10.65 -38.78
N LEU A 710 14.85 9.69 -39.62
CA LEU A 710 14.25 8.42 -39.21
C LEU A 710 15.12 7.33 -39.83
N ASN A 711 15.87 6.61 -39.01
CA ASN A 711 16.79 5.58 -39.47
C ASN A 711 16.72 4.38 -38.53
N TYR A 712 16.77 3.17 -39.07
CA TYR A 712 16.56 1.95 -38.28
C TYR A 712 15.24 2.01 -37.50
N VAL A 713 14.17 2.50 -38.14
CA VAL A 713 12.81 2.53 -37.59
C VAL A 713 11.97 1.47 -38.28
N GLU A 714 11.46 0.51 -37.53
CA GLU A 714 10.54 -0.52 -38.02
C GLU A 714 9.12 -0.25 -37.52
N ILE A 715 8.17 -0.18 -38.46
CA ILE A 715 6.76 0.06 -38.18
C ILE A 715 5.88 -1.10 -38.67
N SER A 716 4.85 -1.43 -37.88
CA SER A 716 3.91 -2.53 -38.18
C SER A 716 3.01 -2.31 -39.40
N GLY A 717 2.91 -1.08 -39.88
CA GLY A 717 2.09 -0.66 -41.02
C GLY A 717 2.88 0.23 -41.99
N ILE A 718 2.26 1.29 -42.50
CA ILE A 718 2.91 2.27 -43.39
C ILE A 718 2.93 3.66 -42.76
N LEU A 719 3.90 4.49 -43.16
CA LEU A 719 3.92 5.89 -42.74
C LEU A 719 2.77 6.65 -43.42
N SER A 720 2.04 7.43 -42.63
CA SER A 720 0.99 8.35 -43.11
C SER A 720 1.56 9.76 -43.22
N SER A 721 1.53 10.33 -44.44
CA SER A 721 1.99 11.70 -44.71
C SER A 721 0.81 12.57 -45.12
N LYS A 722 0.51 13.58 -44.31
CA LYS A 722 -0.65 14.45 -44.49
C LYS A 722 -0.43 15.44 -45.64
N GLN A 723 0.78 15.95 -45.81
CA GLN A 723 1.12 16.93 -46.86
C GLN A 723 1.68 16.28 -48.12
N ASN A 724 1.95 14.96 -48.10
CA ASN A 724 2.54 14.20 -49.20
C ASN A 724 3.94 14.71 -49.63
N ILE A 725 4.68 15.35 -48.72
CA ILE A 725 6.06 15.84 -48.91
C ILE A 725 7.06 14.75 -48.51
N TYR A 726 6.88 14.11 -47.36
CA TYR A 726 7.69 12.98 -46.88
C TYR A 726 6.90 11.67 -46.97
N THR A 727 6.92 11.04 -48.14
CA THR A 727 6.12 9.86 -48.45
C THR A 727 6.66 8.57 -47.80
N ASN A 728 5.83 7.53 -47.74
CA ASN A 728 6.26 6.19 -47.32
C ASN A 728 7.46 5.66 -48.14
N ASP A 729 7.56 5.99 -49.43
CA ASP A 729 8.72 5.62 -50.26
C ASP A 729 10.02 6.28 -49.78
N LEU A 730 9.95 7.54 -49.35
CA LEU A 730 11.11 8.25 -48.77
C LEU A 730 11.50 7.66 -47.42
N PHE A 731 10.51 7.27 -46.61
CA PHE A 731 10.76 6.56 -45.35
C PHE A 731 11.46 5.21 -45.57
N GLN A 732 10.98 4.40 -46.51
CA GLN A 732 11.59 3.09 -46.85
C GLN A 732 12.99 3.23 -47.50
N ALA A 733 13.27 4.34 -48.17
CA ALA A 733 14.57 4.61 -48.78
C ALA A 733 15.65 4.98 -47.74
N ALA A 734 15.26 5.40 -46.54
CA ALA A 734 16.18 5.70 -45.46
C ALA A 734 16.79 4.42 -44.86
N GLU A 735 18.02 4.54 -44.37
CA GLU A 735 18.81 3.41 -43.91
C GLU A 735 18.14 2.68 -42.74
N GLY A 736 17.98 1.36 -42.87
CA GLY A 736 17.50 0.48 -41.81
C GLY A 736 15.98 0.50 -41.57
N ASN A 737 15.22 1.36 -42.24
CA ASN A 737 13.78 1.46 -42.03
C ASN A 737 13.01 0.29 -42.66
N ARG A 738 11.91 -0.13 -42.03
CA ARG A 738 10.98 -1.12 -42.58
C ARG A 738 9.54 -0.77 -42.25
N THR A 739 8.64 -1.16 -43.14
CA THR A 739 7.18 -1.04 -43.02
C THR A 739 6.54 -2.42 -43.04
N ASN A 740 5.32 -2.55 -42.54
CA ASN A 740 4.61 -3.83 -42.46
C ASN A 740 5.46 -4.90 -41.74
N ALA A 741 6.27 -4.46 -40.77
CA ALA A 741 7.12 -5.35 -40.00
C ALA A 741 6.26 -6.16 -39.02
N THR A 742 6.72 -7.37 -38.70
CA THR A 742 6.11 -8.21 -37.66
C THR A 742 7.15 -8.38 -36.56
N PHE A 743 6.71 -8.25 -35.31
CA PHE A 743 7.59 -8.29 -34.15
C PHE A 743 7.26 -9.50 -33.30
N ALA A 744 8.29 -10.17 -32.78
CA ALA A 744 8.15 -11.20 -31.76
C ALA A 744 8.54 -10.56 -30.43
N LEU A 745 7.54 -10.03 -29.72
CA LEU A 745 7.70 -9.45 -28.40
C LEU A 745 7.11 -10.42 -27.37
N GLU A 746 7.85 -10.66 -26.30
CA GLU A 746 7.44 -11.42 -25.12
C GLU A 746 7.00 -10.44 -24.03
N ASP A 747 6.16 -10.89 -23.09
CA ASP A 747 5.69 -10.11 -21.95
C ASP A 747 5.38 -8.63 -22.30
N LYS A 748 4.54 -8.46 -23.33
CA LYS A 748 4.09 -7.18 -23.91
C LYS A 748 5.10 -6.47 -24.81
N PHE A 749 6.30 -6.14 -24.32
CA PHE A 749 7.26 -5.26 -25.02
C PHE A 749 8.72 -5.75 -24.98
N ILE A 750 8.99 -6.93 -24.42
CA ILE A 750 10.35 -7.47 -24.33
C ILE A 750 10.74 -8.08 -25.67
N GLY A 751 11.84 -7.62 -26.25
CA GLY A 751 12.37 -8.11 -27.51
C GLY A 751 12.88 -6.99 -28.41
N THR A 752 13.72 -7.38 -29.37
CA THR A 752 14.39 -6.45 -30.29
C THR A 752 14.38 -7.00 -31.71
N ALA A 753 14.68 -6.12 -32.66
CA ALA A 753 14.87 -6.49 -34.06
C ALA A 753 16.33 -6.25 -34.49
N ASP A 754 16.89 -7.21 -35.25
CA ASP A 754 18.29 -7.20 -35.67
C ASP A 754 18.68 -5.96 -36.48
N GLY A 755 19.89 -5.47 -36.23
CA GLY A 755 20.49 -4.33 -36.90
C GLY A 755 20.05 -3.01 -36.27
N GLY A 756 21.00 -2.11 -36.11
CA GLY A 756 20.79 -0.81 -35.49
C GLY A 756 21.99 0.10 -35.75
N LYS A 757 21.81 1.38 -35.51
CA LYS A 757 22.88 2.37 -35.53
C LYS A 757 23.52 2.47 -34.16
N ASP A 758 24.82 2.26 -34.09
CA ASP A 758 25.58 2.58 -32.89
C ASP A 758 25.68 4.11 -32.75
N MET A 759 25.03 4.64 -31.71
CA MET A 759 25.00 6.06 -31.40
C MET A 759 26.08 6.47 -30.38
N SER A 760 26.90 5.54 -29.88
CA SER A 760 27.83 5.77 -28.76
C SER A 760 29.02 6.67 -29.09
N SER A 761 29.10 7.19 -30.32
CA SER A 761 30.00 8.32 -30.63
C SER A 761 29.68 9.57 -29.81
N ASP A 762 28.41 9.70 -29.37
CA ASP A 762 27.99 10.64 -28.35
C ASP A 762 27.86 9.89 -27.01
N SER A 763 28.55 10.37 -25.99
CA SER A 763 28.70 9.67 -24.69
C SER A 763 27.40 9.48 -23.92
N PHE A 764 26.32 10.16 -24.31
CA PHE A 764 25.00 9.92 -23.74
C PHE A 764 24.46 8.53 -24.10
N PHE A 765 24.70 8.05 -25.33
CA PHE A 765 24.12 6.79 -25.81
C PHE A 765 25.01 5.59 -25.45
N THR A 766 24.38 4.57 -24.87
CA THR A 766 24.93 3.23 -24.74
C THR A 766 25.02 2.60 -26.13
N ALA A 767 26.12 1.92 -26.43
CA ALA A 767 26.30 1.24 -27.72
C ALA A 767 25.27 0.11 -27.89
N THR A 768 24.61 0.08 -29.04
CA THR A 768 23.65 -0.96 -29.42
C THR A 768 23.74 -1.22 -30.91
N ASP A 769 23.47 -2.45 -31.34
CA ASP A 769 23.42 -2.87 -32.74
C ASP A 769 22.04 -3.46 -33.14
N TYR A 770 21.00 -3.12 -32.37
CA TYR A 770 19.62 -3.58 -32.52
C TYR A 770 18.60 -2.45 -32.42
N LYS A 771 17.36 -2.73 -32.82
CA LYS A 771 16.18 -1.86 -32.67
C LYS A 771 15.30 -2.34 -31.53
N GLY A 772 14.72 -1.41 -30.77
CA GLY A 772 13.96 -1.70 -29.56
C GLY A 772 14.72 -1.30 -28.30
N ALA A 773 13.97 -1.22 -27.20
CA ALA A 773 14.43 -0.73 -25.90
C ALA A 773 14.83 -1.83 -24.91
N VAL A 774 14.21 -3.01 -24.97
CA VAL A 774 14.38 -4.08 -23.97
C VAL A 774 14.76 -5.38 -24.67
N THR A 775 15.93 -5.93 -24.36
CA THR A 775 16.34 -7.23 -24.93
C THR A 775 15.81 -8.38 -24.08
N ALA A 776 15.62 -9.55 -24.68
CA ALA A 776 15.18 -10.74 -23.94
C ALA A 776 16.20 -11.21 -22.88
N ASP A 777 17.50 -11.02 -23.14
CA ASP A 777 18.58 -11.43 -22.23
C ASP A 777 18.89 -10.40 -21.13
N ASP A 778 18.43 -9.16 -21.28
CA ASP A 778 18.66 -8.05 -20.35
C ASP A 778 17.39 -7.20 -20.22
N ASN A 779 16.47 -7.69 -19.39
CA ASN A 779 15.24 -6.98 -19.05
C ASN A 779 15.47 -5.99 -17.90
N TRP A 780 15.95 -4.79 -18.23
CA TRP A 780 16.16 -3.71 -17.26
C TRP A 780 14.87 -3.18 -16.63
N THR A 781 13.68 -3.58 -17.11
CA THR A 781 12.40 -3.19 -16.49
C THR A 781 12.00 -4.10 -15.33
N ALA A 782 12.63 -5.27 -15.19
CA ALA A 782 12.28 -6.27 -14.19
C ALA A 782 12.56 -5.78 -12.75
N GLY A 783 11.67 -6.17 -11.82
CA GLY A 783 11.85 -5.95 -10.38
C GLY A 783 11.37 -4.60 -9.85
N TRP A 784 11.30 -3.57 -10.70
CA TRP A 784 10.91 -2.22 -10.24
C TRP A 784 9.73 -1.60 -10.99
N THR A 785 9.34 -2.12 -12.16
CA THR A 785 8.16 -1.65 -12.92
C THR A 785 6.90 -2.50 -12.66
N LEU A 786 5.72 -1.96 -12.97
CA LEU A 786 4.39 -2.61 -12.91
C LEU A 786 3.85 -3.04 -14.28
#